data_AF-T0SU07-F1
#
_entry.id   AF-T0SU07-F1
#
_cell.length_a   1.000
_cell.length_b   1.000
_cell.length_c   1.000
_cell.angle_alpha   90.00
_cell.angle_beta   90.00
_cell.angle_gamma   90.00
#
_symmetry.space_group_name_H-M   'P 1'
#
loop_
_entity.id
_entity.type
_entity.pdbx_description
1 polymer ?
#
loop_
_entity_poly.entity_id
_entity_poly.type
_entity_poly.pdbx_seq_one_letter_code
_entity_poly.pdbx_strand_id
1 'polypeptide(L)'
;MRISLILTLFVISSCSTFNYGTRSQRAPASFSVSSCFKSIGSFLNSIGKSKLELALDKLESNSLRLADREILRDQASQIPYLQEREKFIKEITESEIISDDNKNLINLYIRQKSSKKAYLQKELYRPKYFGGDENFPLTFGLEFELKISENPNIVNDYRVTAISEQKWLQMSFEERKKAAIKAQKEATDIDHILTRLSSADPRLPEGLFIEPHGTIEGNGMVFENLGDFREFLDFYVERFGASSFQAHLVTKSQADLKGMTGYTIFEYEKAQLKTLEKSYDRFLKDNKATPASNLVHHSLGPIDETIRAKMLVYENDIAAGETDFLANGTKSIYAPSFRNNSPYGEGLMGFELRQFHKRYNDMFSSLRELAEEFETSGNLERYNDWTEVEQASLAGARQTLERAQVSSDLIDDFEIFHLALGDEISKQIKIQGGARTGAAPENRLLLPLLNWENNPITKDLSSEELQKIKTSQQEYINEVMSLIKDRDVSEVTKEDLEKIRIAIAKFAYNINLSKSYDDFIKNSSQRANSFRYTKLPELESIFTKIDDKEGIPVYKFKSGRSGTYKNYISNTVEILFRDIGKTGHIEVRIGNKFYSVNNIASTTVSSSINRPTGSKGRVYLFDRNKIALFQERIEKYFKSIERNNFPPFDMYGALEKVEVVSGGFKMVDSKNRFKIKAEIREIDGERFFVSPDESIVTKVITKDGQDYIQTTNCTRVVSDVFREILDFDFGTYNSAKSLDKAFQNGSVKLRPDAEFIY
;
A
#
# COMPACT_ATOMS: atom_id res chain seq x y z
N MET A 1 -56.69 20.34 51.14
CA MET A 1 -56.02 21.66 51.01
C MET A 1 -54.70 21.44 50.27
N ARG A 2 -54.60 21.97 49.04
CA ARG A 2 -53.39 22.20 48.19
C ARG A 2 -52.59 20.93 47.79
N ILE A 3 -52.61 20.40 46.56
CA ILE A 3 -52.46 20.98 45.20
C ILE A 3 -51.28 21.95 45.10
N SER A 4 -50.18 21.49 44.49
CA SER A 4 -49.10 22.20 43.75
C SER A 4 -47.92 21.21 43.69
N LEU A 5 -47.51 20.60 42.58
CA LEU A 5 -46.92 21.28 41.43
C LEU A 5 -46.82 20.28 40.23
N ILE A 6 -47.96 19.91 39.64
CA ILE A 6 -48.02 19.40 38.25
C ILE A 6 -48.60 20.56 37.46
N LEU A 7 -47.77 21.34 36.76
CA LEU A 7 -48.12 22.17 35.59
C LEU A 7 -46.95 23.12 35.28
N THR A 8 -46.03 22.71 34.42
CA THR A 8 -45.42 23.64 33.44
C THR A 8 -44.85 22.83 32.27
N LEU A 9 -45.78 22.25 31.51
CA LEU A 9 -45.57 21.81 30.13
C LEU A 9 -46.52 22.69 29.33
N PHE A 10 -45.99 23.60 28.52
CA PHE A 10 -46.51 24.10 27.24
C PHE A 10 -45.92 25.48 26.88
N VAL A 11 -45.74 25.70 25.57
CA VAL A 11 -45.40 26.95 24.85
C VAL A 11 -43.88 27.27 24.90
N ILE A 12 -43.06 27.20 23.85
CA ILE A 12 -43.23 27.54 22.41
C ILE A 12 -42.26 26.68 21.57
N SER A 13 -42.79 25.84 20.69
CA SER A 13 -42.08 25.38 19.48
C SER A 13 -42.51 26.29 18.33
N SER A 14 -41.67 27.27 17.99
CA SER A 14 -41.80 28.03 16.74
C SER A 14 -41.10 27.25 15.65
N CYS A 15 -41.90 26.73 14.72
CA CYS A 15 -41.43 26.28 13.42
C CYS A 15 -40.94 27.51 12.64
N SER A 16 -39.66 27.55 12.28
CA SER A 16 -39.19 28.34 11.17
C SER A 16 -38.84 27.41 10.01
N THR A 17 -39.72 27.41 9.03
CA THR A 17 -39.48 26.99 7.66
C THR A 17 -38.26 27.70 7.09
N PHE A 18 -37.29 26.96 6.55
CA PHE A 18 -36.34 27.49 5.59
C PHE A 18 -36.38 26.67 4.30
N ASN A 19 -36.43 27.42 3.20
CA ASN A 19 -36.78 27.03 1.85
C ASN A 19 -35.82 26.01 1.21
N TYR A 20 -36.41 25.14 0.39
CA TYR A 20 -35.72 24.38 -0.64
C TYR A 20 -34.97 25.32 -1.60
N GLY A 21 -33.65 25.14 -1.67
CA GLY A 21 -32.78 25.71 -2.68
C GLY A 21 -31.89 24.61 -3.25
N THR A 22 -32.10 24.30 -4.51
CA THR A 22 -31.38 23.32 -5.33
C THR A 22 -29.86 23.54 -5.37
N ARG A 23 -29.07 22.54 -4.95
CA ARG A 23 -27.87 22.01 -5.65
C ARG A 23 -27.16 20.96 -4.78
N SER A 24 -26.67 19.92 -5.45
CA SER A 24 -25.91 18.79 -4.91
C SER A 24 -24.70 19.21 -4.10
N GLN A 25 -24.57 18.70 -2.87
CA GLN A 25 -23.29 18.36 -2.22
C GLN A 25 -23.59 17.57 -0.94
N ARG A 26 -23.22 16.27 -0.95
CA ARG A 26 -23.19 15.42 0.24
C ARG A 26 -21.91 15.73 1.01
N ALA A 27 -22.03 16.27 2.21
CA ALA A 27 -20.99 16.21 3.23
C ALA A 27 -21.50 15.30 4.37
N PRO A 28 -20.69 14.38 4.92
CA PRO A 28 -21.10 13.61 6.08
C PRO A 28 -21.09 14.54 7.31
N ALA A 29 -22.27 14.80 7.87
CA ALA A 29 -22.42 15.61 9.07
C ALA A 29 -21.91 14.84 10.30
N SER A 30 -20.82 15.31 10.89
CA SER A 30 -20.38 14.95 12.24
C SER A 30 -21.41 15.50 13.26
N PHE A 31 -22.19 14.61 13.88
CA PHE A 31 -23.10 14.99 14.97
C PHE A 31 -22.38 14.94 16.32
N SER A 32 -22.05 16.12 16.88
CA SER A 32 -21.75 16.27 18.31
C SER A 32 -22.95 16.87 19.04
N VAL A 33 -23.66 16.08 19.85
CA VAL A 33 -24.56 16.60 20.87
C VAL A 33 -24.28 15.87 22.18
N SER A 34 -23.49 16.49 23.06
CA SER A 34 -23.43 16.06 24.45
C SER A 34 -23.17 17.23 25.39
N SER A 35 -24.19 17.59 26.17
CA SER A 35 -24.11 18.11 27.55
C SER A 35 -25.56 18.38 27.98
N CYS A 36 -26.16 17.61 28.89
CA CYS A 36 -26.17 18.00 30.30
C CYS A 36 -26.69 16.91 31.28
N PHE A 37 -26.74 15.61 30.91
CA PHE A 37 -27.27 14.54 31.80
C PHE A 37 -26.24 13.48 32.25
N LYS A 38 -24.94 13.71 32.06
CA LYS A 38 -23.93 12.64 32.08
C LYS A 38 -23.38 12.15 33.44
N SER A 39 -23.71 12.73 34.60
CA SER A 39 -22.98 12.36 35.83
C SER A 39 -23.67 11.37 36.78
N ILE A 40 -24.96 11.07 36.65
CA ILE A 40 -25.66 10.10 37.53
C ILE A 40 -26.09 8.81 36.77
N GLY A 41 -26.34 8.91 35.47
CA GLY A 41 -26.71 7.76 34.62
C GLY A 41 -25.56 6.81 34.28
N SER A 42 -24.30 7.22 34.43
CA SER A 42 -23.14 6.39 34.04
C SER A 42 -22.80 5.31 35.08
N PHE A 43 -23.09 5.53 36.37
CA PHE A 43 -22.78 4.57 37.43
C PHE A 43 -23.81 3.43 37.51
N LEU A 44 -25.10 3.71 37.27
CA LEU A 44 -26.16 2.70 37.25
C LEU A 44 -26.17 1.87 35.95
N ASN A 45 -25.82 2.45 34.81
CA ASN A 45 -25.67 1.69 33.55
C ASN A 45 -24.44 0.76 33.56
N SER A 46 -23.37 1.09 34.31
CA SER A 46 -22.18 0.22 34.38
C SER A 46 -22.46 -1.08 35.14
N ILE A 47 -23.27 -1.01 36.20
CA ILE A 47 -23.70 -2.17 37.01
C ILE A 47 -24.70 -3.07 36.25
N GLY A 48 -25.55 -2.49 35.40
CA GLY A 48 -26.46 -3.25 34.53
C GLY A 48 -25.73 -3.97 33.39
N LYS A 49 -24.72 -3.33 32.78
CA LYS A 49 -23.93 -3.92 31.69
C LYS A 49 -23.11 -5.13 32.14
N SER A 50 -22.48 -5.08 33.31
CA SER A 50 -21.69 -6.22 33.83
C SER A 50 -22.56 -7.43 34.18
N LYS A 51 -23.78 -7.22 34.68
CA LYS A 51 -24.74 -8.30 34.95
C LYS A 51 -25.28 -8.93 33.66
N LEU A 52 -25.53 -8.12 32.63
CA LEU A 52 -25.94 -8.61 31.31
C LEU A 52 -24.84 -9.46 30.66
N GLU A 53 -23.59 -9.01 30.66
CA GLU A 53 -22.44 -9.80 30.15
C GLU A 53 -22.31 -11.13 30.91
N LEU A 54 -22.42 -11.12 32.24
CA LEU A 54 -22.38 -12.34 33.04
C LEU A 54 -23.54 -13.31 32.71
N ALA A 55 -24.74 -12.80 32.46
CA ALA A 55 -25.88 -13.61 32.03
C ALA A 55 -25.65 -14.20 30.63
N LEU A 56 -25.10 -13.42 29.71
CA LEU A 56 -24.73 -13.88 28.37
C LEU A 56 -23.63 -14.95 28.43
N ASP A 57 -22.61 -14.81 29.27
CA ASP A 57 -21.55 -15.84 29.40
C ASP A 57 -22.10 -17.17 29.96
N LYS A 58 -23.08 -17.11 30.86
CA LYS A 58 -23.77 -18.30 31.38
C LYS A 58 -24.72 -18.96 30.38
N LEU A 59 -25.22 -18.21 29.38
CA LEU A 59 -26.10 -18.72 28.33
C LEU A 59 -25.43 -19.87 27.56
N GLU A 60 -24.14 -19.75 27.25
CA GLU A 60 -23.37 -20.75 26.49
C GLU A 60 -23.27 -22.10 27.21
N SER A 61 -23.24 -22.07 28.55
CA SER A 61 -23.18 -23.27 29.39
C SER A 61 -24.55 -23.74 29.91
N ASN A 62 -25.64 -23.11 29.46
CA ASN A 62 -27.00 -23.34 29.98
C ASN A 62 -27.10 -23.25 31.52
N SER A 63 -26.24 -22.45 32.17
CA SER A 63 -26.15 -22.33 33.63
C SER A 63 -26.94 -21.13 34.18
N LEU A 64 -27.98 -20.70 33.46
CA LEU A 64 -28.78 -19.50 33.74
C LEU A 64 -29.68 -19.68 34.97
N ARG A 65 -29.48 -18.83 35.99
CA ARG A 65 -30.40 -18.71 37.13
C ARG A 65 -31.61 -17.85 36.75
N LEU A 66 -32.66 -17.88 37.57
CA LEU A 66 -33.84 -17.01 37.43
C LEU A 66 -33.48 -15.54 37.22
N ALA A 67 -32.58 -14.99 38.03
CA ALA A 67 -32.13 -13.60 37.88
C ALA A 67 -31.40 -13.34 36.54
N ASP A 68 -30.62 -14.30 36.03
CA ASP A 68 -29.94 -14.18 34.73
C ASP A 68 -30.97 -14.18 33.58
N ARG A 69 -32.03 -14.99 33.69
CA ARG A 69 -33.13 -15.07 32.73
C ARG A 69 -33.97 -13.80 32.68
N GLU A 70 -34.27 -13.22 33.85
CA GLU A 70 -34.98 -11.94 33.92
C GLU A 70 -34.18 -10.84 33.22
N ILE A 71 -32.86 -10.77 33.45
CA ILE A 71 -31.99 -9.81 32.78
C ILE A 71 -32.07 -9.97 31.25
N LEU A 72 -31.99 -11.20 30.72
CA LEU A 72 -32.09 -11.46 29.29
C LEU A 72 -33.49 -11.17 28.73
N ARG A 73 -34.55 -11.52 29.47
CA ARG A 73 -35.94 -11.23 29.10
C ARG A 73 -36.19 -9.73 29.01
N ASP A 74 -35.64 -8.93 29.91
CA ASP A 74 -35.76 -7.48 29.88
C ASP A 74 -35.10 -6.86 28.63
N GLN A 75 -34.19 -7.59 27.99
CA GLN A 75 -33.60 -7.22 26.70
C GLN A 75 -34.38 -7.73 25.47
N ALA A 76 -35.52 -8.42 25.64
CA ALA A 76 -36.31 -8.96 24.52
C ALA A 76 -36.74 -7.88 23.50
N SER A 77 -36.93 -6.64 23.95
CA SER A 77 -37.26 -5.50 23.09
C SER A 77 -36.19 -5.20 22.03
N GLN A 78 -34.96 -5.69 22.23
CA GLN A 78 -33.87 -5.55 21.26
C GLN A 78 -34.03 -6.46 20.04
N ILE A 79 -34.86 -7.52 20.12
CA ILE A 79 -35.21 -8.39 19.00
C ILE A 79 -36.34 -7.72 18.22
N PRO A 80 -36.13 -7.23 16.99
CA PRO A 80 -37.12 -6.42 16.29
C PRO A 80 -38.26 -7.24 15.67
N TYR A 81 -38.08 -8.55 15.55
CA TYR A 81 -39.04 -9.47 14.93
C TYR A 81 -40.06 -10.00 15.94
N LEU A 82 -41.34 -9.80 15.66
CA LEU A 82 -42.41 -10.06 16.62
C LEU A 82 -42.48 -11.55 17.01
N GLN A 83 -42.50 -12.44 16.02
CA GLN A 83 -42.66 -13.88 16.26
C GLN A 83 -41.48 -14.47 17.04
N GLU A 84 -40.26 -14.08 16.69
CA GLU A 84 -39.03 -14.52 17.36
C GLU A 84 -38.94 -13.94 18.77
N ARG A 85 -39.36 -12.68 18.98
CA ARG A 85 -39.43 -12.06 20.31
C ARG A 85 -40.40 -12.81 21.20
N GLU A 86 -41.60 -13.13 20.72
CA GLU A 86 -42.59 -13.90 21.47
C GLU A 86 -42.09 -15.31 21.80
N LYS A 87 -41.46 -16.00 20.83
CA LYS A 87 -40.84 -17.32 21.03
C LYS A 87 -39.74 -17.26 22.09
N PHE A 88 -38.89 -16.23 22.05
CA PHE A 88 -37.84 -16.01 23.05
C PHE A 88 -38.42 -15.75 24.45
N ILE A 89 -39.37 -14.81 24.58
CA ILE A 89 -40.00 -14.48 25.87
C ILE A 89 -40.65 -15.72 26.50
N LYS A 90 -41.31 -16.53 25.68
CA LYS A 90 -41.91 -17.78 26.13
C LYS A 90 -40.84 -18.75 26.65
N GLU A 91 -39.80 -19.03 25.85
CA GLU A 91 -38.77 -20.01 26.23
C GLU A 91 -37.94 -19.56 27.44
N ILE A 92 -37.53 -18.29 27.51
CA ILE A 92 -36.73 -17.78 28.64
C ILE A 92 -37.51 -17.82 29.96
N THR A 93 -38.84 -17.79 29.90
CA THR A 93 -39.74 -17.82 31.05
C THR A 93 -40.12 -19.25 31.45
N GLU A 94 -40.39 -20.12 30.47
CA GLU A 94 -41.02 -21.43 30.70
C GLU A 94 -40.05 -22.61 30.68
N SER A 95 -38.89 -22.50 29.99
CA SER A 95 -38.00 -23.64 29.73
C SER A 95 -36.67 -23.51 30.49
N GLU A 96 -36.25 -24.54 31.24
CA GLU A 96 -34.93 -24.53 31.90
C GLU A 96 -33.75 -24.56 30.92
N ILE A 97 -33.96 -25.06 29.70
CA ILE A 97 -32.94 -25.10 28.65
C ILE A 97 -33.36 -24.17 27.54
N ILE A 98 -32.46 -23.29 27.12
CA ILE A 98 -32.68 -22.39 25.98
C ILE A 98 -32.26 -23.11 24.70
N SER A 99 -33.14 -23.12 23.71
CA SER A 99 -32.85 -23.70 22.40
C SER A 99 -31.69 -22.98 21.71
N ASP A 100 -30.94 -23.70 20.88
CA ASP A 100 -29.84 -23.10 20.13
C ASP A 100 -30.33 -22.00 19.18
N ASP A 101 -31.56 -22.11 18.65
CA ASP A 101 -32.22 -21.04 17.89
C ASP A 101 -32.31 -19.72 18.69
N ASN A 102 -32.80 -19.79 19.93
CA ASN A 102 -32.94 -18.60 20.77
C ASN A 102 -31.60 -18.15 21.34
N LYS A 103 -30.64 -19.05 21.60
CA LYS A 103 -29.26 -18.65 21.91
C LYS A 103 -28.65 -17.85 20.77
N ASN A 104 -28.81 -18.31 19.53
CA ASN A 104 -28.37 -17.60 18.34
C ASN A 104 -29.05 -16.23 18.23
N LEU A 105 -30.37 -16.16 18.47
CA LEU A 105 -31.12 -14.91 18.49
C LEU A 105 -30.62 -13.93 19.56
N ILE A 106 -30.37 -14.40 20.79
CA ILE A 106 -29.82 -13.60 21.89
C ILE A 106 -28.42 -13.10 21.54
N ASN A 107 -27.56 -13.97 21.01
CA ASN A 107 -26.22 -13.59 20.57
C ASN A 107 -26.27 -12.52 19.48
N LEU A 108 -27.18 -12.68 18.51
CA LEU A 108 -27.39 -11.76 17.40
C LEU A 108 -27.91 -10.37 17.82
N TYR A 109 -28.87 -10.26 18.72
CA TYR A 109 -29.52 -8.97 19.02
C TYR A 109 -29.13 -8.36 20.37
N ILE A 110 -28.80 -9.18 21.36
CA ILE A 110 -28.57 -8.75 22.74
C ILE A 110 -27.07 -8.71 23.04
N ARG A 111 -26.32 -9.80 22.77
CA ARG A 111 -24.87 -9.84 23.00
C ARG A 111 -24.13 -8.82 22.14
N GLN A 112 -24.41 -8.75 20.84
CA GLN A 112 -23.72 -7.80 19.95
C GLN A 112 -23.89 -6.32 20.35
N LYS A 113 -25.05 -5.95 20.92
CA LYS A 113 -25.28 -4.59 21.44
C LYS A 113 -24.55 -4.32 22.76
N SER A 114 -24.27 -5.35 23.56
CA SER A 114 -23.54 -5.22 24.83
C SER A 114 -22.02 -5.29 24.61
N SER A 115 -21.58 -6.15 23.70
CA SER A 115 -20.18 -6.41 23.36
C SER A 115 -19.62 -5.34 22.40
N LYS A 116 -19.31 -4.16 22.94
CA LYS A 116 -18.20 -3.38 22.37
C LYS A 116 -16.92 -4.12 22.71
N LYS A 117 -16.48 -5.06 21.86
CA LYS A 117 -15.28 -5.87 22.11
C LYS A 117 -14.07 -4.96 22.28
N ALA A 118 -13.43 -5.10 23.44
CA ALA A 118 -12.24 -4.37 23.86
C ALA A 118 -10.95 -4.97 23.27
N TYR A 119 -10.90 -5.18 21.95
CA TYR A 119 -9.65 -5.48 21.25
C TYR A 119 -9.15 -4.21 20.55
N LEU A 120 -8.98 -3.14 21.34
CA LEU A 120 -8.46 -1.87 20.85
C LEU A 120 -6.94 -1.97 20.76
N GLN A 121 -6.44 -2.52 19.65
CA GLN A 121 -5.10 -2.16 19.19
C GLN A 121 -5.16 -0.69 18.77
N LYS A 122 -4.88 0.23 19.71
CA LYS A 122 -5.01 1.68 19.52
C LYS A 122 -4.35 2.21 18.24
N GLU A 123 -3.35 1.50 17.73
CA GLU A 123 -2.65 1.84 16.49
C GLU A 123 -3.51 1.63 15.23
N LEU A 124 -4.36 0.60 15.19
CA LEU A 124 -5.25 0.34 14.04
C LEU A 124 -6.36 1.38 13.90
N TYR A 125 -6.80 1.96 15.02
CA TYR A 125 -7.88 2.96 15.07
C TYR A 125 -7.42 4.39 14.75
N ARG A 126 -6.15 4.56 14.36
CA ARG A 126 -5.64 5.85 13.91
C ARG A 126 -5.72 5.89 12.38
N PRO A 127 -6.16 7.00 11.78
CA PRO A 127 -5.97 7.22 10.37
C PRO A 127 -4.50 7.02 10.01
N LYS A 128 -4.26 6.33 8.89
CA LYS A 128 -2.91 6.14 8.35
C LYS A 128 -2.63 7.27 7.39
N TYR A 129 -1.45 7.88 7.48
CA TYR A 129 -1.12 9.08 6.70
C TYR A 129 0.01 8.79 5.72
N PHE A 130 -0.19 9.23 4.49
CA PHE A 130 0.82 9.10 3.46
C PHE A 130 2.04 9.98 3.76
N GLY A 131 3.21 9.38 4.03
CA GLY A 131 4.42 10.14 4.39
C GLY A 131 4.26 11.01 5.65
N GLY A 132 3.25 10.75 6.49
CA GLY A 132 2.89 11.59 7.63
C GLY A 132 2.06 12.83 7.30
N ASP A 133 1.54 12.98 6.08
CA ASP A 133 0.68 14.09 5.67
C ASP A 133 -0.79 13.85 6.10
N GLU A 134 -1.28 14.67 7.04
CA GLU A 134 -2.65 14.62 7.54
C GLU A 134 -3.71 14.93 6.46
N ASN A 135 -3.33 15.60 5.38
CA ASN A 135 -4.23 15.95 4.27
C ASN A 135 -4.41 14.81 3.25
N PHE A 136 -3.69 13.70 3.43
CA PHE A 136 -3.74 12.51 2.56
C PHE A 136 -3.82 11.23 3.41
N PRO A 137 -4.94 11.02 4.13
CA PRO A 137 -5.17 9.77 4.83
C PRO A 137 -5.40 8.62 3.84
N LEU A 138 -4.85 7.45 4.15
CA LEU A 138 -5.21 6.20 3.51
C LEU A 138 -6.57 5.76 4.04
N THR A 139 -7.49 5.45 3.12
CA THR A 139 -8.83 4.95 3.44
C THR A 139 -9.00 3.53 2.92
N PHE A 140 -10.00 2.81 3.42
CA PHE A 140 -10.14 1.37 3.21
C PHE A 140 -11.54 1.05 2.69
N GLY A 141 -11.62 0.48 1.50
CA GLY A 141 -12.86 0.01 0.90
C GLY A 141 -13.14 -1.46 1.22
N LEU A 142 -14.41 -1.84 1.33
CA LEU A 142 -14.83 -3.23 1.44
C LEU A 142 -16.02 -3.51 0.52
N GLU A 143 -16.00 -4.68 -0.09
CA GLU A 143 -17.10 -5.32 -0.80
C GLU A 143 -17.27 -6.73 -0.25
N PHE A 144 -18.49 -7.24 -0.29
CA PHE A 144 -18.78 -8.62 0.04
C PHE A 144 -19.71 -9.25 -0.98
N GLU A 145 -19.56 -10.55 -1.17
CA GLU A 145 -20.48 -11.36 -1.95
C GLU A 145 -20.93 -12.58 -1.16
N LEU A 146 -22.22 -12.89 -1.21
CA LEU A 146 -22.82 -13.99 -0.47
C LEU A 146 -23.90 -14.73 -1.25
N LYS A 147 -24.25 -15.92 -0.78
CA LYS A 147 -25.50 -16.61 -1.13
C LYS A 147 -26.40 -16.66 0.10
N ILE A 148 -27.70 -16.38 -0.04
CA ILE A 148 -28.65 -16.43 1.09
C ILE A 148 -28.71 -17.83 1.69
N SER A 149 -28.55 -18.88 0.88
CA SER A 149 -28.49 -20.26 1.37
C SER A 149 -27.32 -20.53 2.32
N GLU A 150 -26.21 -19.78 2.17
CA GLU A 150 -25.01 -19.92 3.00
C GLU A 150 -24.98 -18.91 4.15
N ASN A 151 -25.54 -17.71 3.94
CA ASN A 151 -25.57 -16.61 4.90
C ASN A 151 -27.03 -16.16 5.12
N PRO A 152 -27.92 -17.03 5.66
CA PRO A 152 -29.35 -16.74 5.73
C PRO A 152 -29.67 -15.59 6.68
N ASN A 153 -28.79 -15.31 7.65
CA ASN A 153 -28.94 -14.20 8.58
C ASN A 153 -28.90 -12.83 7.92
N ILE A 154 -28.53 -12.69 6.64
CA ILE A 154 -28.59 -11.39 5.93
C ILE A 154 -30.01 -10.80 5.95
N VAL A 155 -31.05 -11.65 6.01
CA VAL A 155 -32.47 -11.24 6.08
C VAL A 155 -32.87 -10.60 7.42
N ASN A 156 -31.94 -10.56 8.38
CA ASN A 156 -32.11 -9.89 9.66
C ASN A 156 -31.82 -8.39 9.60
N ASP A 157 -31.02 -7.95 8.64
CA ASP A 157 -30.63 -6.55 8.48
C ASP A 157 -31.02 -6.00 7.10
N TYR A 158 -31.52 -6.88 6.21
CA TYR A 158 -32.05 -6.53 4.90
C TYR A 158 -33.44 -7.14 4.67
N ARG A 159 -34.25 -6.44 3.87
CA ARG A 159 -35.56 -6.89 3.38
C ARG A 159 -35.59 -6.96 1.86
N VAL A 160 -36.44 -7.81 1.31
CA VAL A 160 -36.78 -7.75 -0.12
C VAL A 160 -37.40 -6.39 -0.42
N THR A 161 -36.87 -5.67 -1.40
CA THR A 161 -37.24 -4.28 -1.71
C THR A 161 -38.75 -4.11 -1.93
N ALA A 162 -39.38 -5.09 -2.58
CA ALA A 162 -40.82 -5.12 -2.84
C ALA A 162 -41.71 -5.34 -1.59
N ILE A 163 -41.14 -5.70 -0.43
CA ILE A 163 -41.87 -5.94 0.82
C ILE A 163 -41.58 -4.80 1.79
N SER A 164 -42.62 -4.15 2.32
CA SER A 164 -42.45 -3.06 3.29
C SER A 164 -41.78 -3.54 4.58
N GLU A 165 -41.03 -2.64 5.24
CA GLU A 165 -40.33 -2.95 6.49
C GLU A 165 -41.30 -3.41 7.59
N GLN A 166 -42.45 -2.76 7.74
CA GLN A 166 -43.48 -3.16 8.70
C GLN A 166 -43.95 -4.60 8.49
N LYS A 167 -44.17 -5.01 7.23
CA LYS A 167 -44.56 -6.38 6.90
C LYS A 167 -43.42 -7.36 7.14
N TRP A 168 -42.19 -6.96 6.78
CA TRP A 168 -41.00 -7.79 6.99
C TRP A 168 -40.78 -8.13 8.47
N LEU A 169 -40.95 -7.17 9.37
CA LEU A 169 -40.78 -7.35 10.82
C LEU A 169 -41.85 -8.27 11.47
N GLN A 170 -42.97 -8.50 10.77
CA GLN A 170 -44.02 -9.43 11.21
C GLN A 170 -43.81 -10.86 10.71
N MET A 171 -42.92 -11.06 9.73
CA MET A 171 -42.62 -12.37 9.15
C MET A 171 -41.61 -13.12 10.02
N SER A 172 -41.83 -14.43 10.17
CA SER A 172 -40.84 -15.34 10.75
C SER A 172 -39.56 -15.37 9.91
N PHE A 173 -38.46 -15.79 10.53
CA PHE A 173 -37.18 -16.00 9.85
C PHE A 173 -37.30 -16.87 8.59
N GLU A 174 -38.05 -17.99 8.66
CA GLU A 174 -38.22 -18.89 7.50
C GLU A 174 -39.03 -18.24 6.37
N GLU A 175 -40.05 -17.43 6.69
CA GLU A 175 -40.78 -16.66 5.69
C GLU A 175 -39.89 -15.61 5.02
N ARG A 176 -39.09 -14.88 5.81
CA ARG A 176 -38.14 -13.87 5.31
C ARG A 176 -37.10 -14.52 4.40
N LYS A 177 -36.49 -15.61 4.85
CA LYS A 177 -35.52 -16.41 4.09
C LYS A 177 -36.11 -16.93 2.77
N LYS A 178 -37.33 -17.50 2.81
CA LYS A 178 -38.02 -18.00 1.61
C LYS A 178 -38.31 -16.88 0.62
N ALA A 179 -38.76 -15.72 1.10
CA ALA A 179 -39.00 -14.55 0.27
C ALA A 179 -37.70 -14.03 -0.37
N ALA A 180 -36.61 -13.96 0.39
CA ALA A 180 -35.32 -13.49 -0.10
C ALA A 180 -34.70 -14.46 -1.13
N ILE A 181 -34.76 -15.78 -0.89
CA ILE A 181 -34.30 -16.80 -1.87
C ILE A 181 -35.13 -16.72 -3.16
N LYS A 182 -36.44 -16.51 -3.06
CA LYS A 182 -37.30 -16.35 -4.22
C LYS A 182 -36.90 -15.10 -5.02
N ALA A 183 -36.74 -13.96 -4.34
CA ALA A 183 -36.27 -12.74 -4.97
C ALA A 183 -34.90 -12.92 -5.64
N GLN A 184 -33.99 -13.68 -5.02
CA GLN A 184 -32.67 -13.95 -5.58
C GLN A 184 -32.73 -14.75 -6.90
N LYS A 185 -33.68 -15.68 -7.02
CA LYS A 185 -33.84 -16.52 -8.23
C LYS A 185 -34.57 -15.82 -9.36
N GLU A 186 -35.50 -14.93 -9.02
CA GLU A 186 -36.39 -14.27 -9.99
C GLU A 186 -35.81 -12.96 -10.53
N ALA A 187 -34.74 -12.44 -9.92
CA ALA A 187 -34.13 -11.19 -10.37
C ALA A 187 -33.39 -11.37 -11.70
N THR A 188 -33.73 -10.51 -12.65
CA THR A 188 -32.99 -10.32 -13.90
C THR A 188 -32.44 -8.89 -13.88
N ASP A 189 -31.17 -8.73 -13.50
CA ASP A 189 -30.44 -7.45 -13.57
C ASP A 189 -31.19 -6.27 -12.90
N ILE A 190 -31.68 -6.48 -11.67
CA ILE A 190 -32.42 -5.48 -10.89
C ILE A 190 -31.48 -4.74 -9.95
N ASP A 191 -31.52 -3.40 -9.97
CA ASP A 191 -30.91 -2.55 -8.94
C ASP A 191 -31.51 -2.86 -7.55
N HIS A 192 -30.65 -3.27 -6.62
CA HIS A 192 -30.96 -3.47 -5.20
C HIS A 192 -32.15 -4.41 -4.89
N ILE A 193 -31.98 -5.72 -5.06
CA ILE A 193 -33.00 -6.74 -4.73
C ILE A 193 -33.33 -6.81 -3.24
N LEU A 194 -32.36 -6.48 -2.38
CA LEU A 194 -32.52 -6.35 -0.94
C LEU A 194 -32.19 -4.92 -0.52
N THR A 195 -32.99 -4.33 0.37
CA THR A 195 -32.77 -3.00 0.95
C THR A 195 -32.48 -3.15 2.45
N ARG A 196 -31.51 -2.39 2.96
CA ARG A 196 -31.17 -2.34 4.38
C ARG A 196 -32.36 -1.87 5.22
N LEU A 197 -32.56 -2.50 6.37
CA LEU A 197 -33.58 -2.10 7.35
C LEU A 197 -33.15 -0.82 8.08
N SER A 198 -34.12 -0.02 8.54
CA SER A 198 -33.83 1.21 9.29
C SER A 198 -33.08 0.98 10.61
N SER A 199 -33.23 -0.21 11.20
CA SER A 199 -32.59 -0.61 12.45
C SER A 199 -31.22 -1.29 12.30
N ALA A 200 -30.77 -1.54 11.06
CA ALA A 200 -29.50 -2.22 10.79
C ALA A 200 -28.29 -1.29 11.01
N ASP A 201 -27.08 -1.88 11.06
CA ASP A 201 -25.85 -1.11 11.19
C ASP A 201 -25.71 -0.12 10.00
N PRO A 202 -25.56 1.19 10.25
CA PRO A 202 -25.52 2.21 9.20
C PRO A 202 -24.28 2.13 8.29
N ARG A 203 -23.28 1.31 8.64
CA ARG A 203 -22.11 1.03 7.80
C ARG A 203 -22.40 0.02 6.68
N LEU A 204 -23.47 -0.78 6.81
CA LEU A 204 -23.89 -1.71 5.76
C LEU A 204 -24.39 -0.96 4.51
N PRO A 205 -24.19 -1.48 3.29
CA PRO A 205 -24.74 -0.87 2.07
C PRO A 205 -26.26 -0.64 2.14
N GLU A 206 -26.76 0.42 1.51
CA GLU A 206 -28.21 0.72 1.51
C GLU A 206 -29.02 -0.35 0.77
N GLY A 207 -28.43 -0.95 -0.27
CA GLY A 207 -29.03 -2.01 -1.05
C GLY A 207 -28.01 -3.06 -1.44
N LEU A 208 -28.49 -4.27 -1.73
CA LEU A 208 -27.72 -5.38 -2.25
C LEU A 208 -28.30 -5.82 -3.57
N PHE A 209 -27.46 -6.09 -4.54
CA PHE A 209 -27.83 -6.43 -5.91
C PHE A 209 -27.32 -7.81 -6.29
N ILE A 210 -27.79 -8.33 -7.42
CA ILE A 210 -27.42 -9.65 -7.91
C ILE A 210 -26.30 -9.54 -8.92
N GLU A 211 -25.28 -10.37 -8.72
CA GLU A 211 -24.23 -10.57 -9.69
C GLU A 211 -24.68 -11.54 -10.81
N PRO A 212 -24.09 -11.47 -12.02
CA PRO A 212 -24.39 -12.39 -13.12
C PRO A 212 -24.25 -13.87 -12.75
N HIS A 213 -23.43 -14.18 -11.72
CA HIS A 213 -23.23 -15.52 -11.19
C HIS A 213 -24.14 -15.90 -10.01
N GLY A 214 -25.17 -15.11 -9.76
CA GLY A 214 -26.25 -15.40 -8.83
C GLY A 214 -25.87 -15.27 -7.36
N THR A 215 -24.73 -14.67 -7.03
CA THR A 215 -24.46 -14.19 -5.66
C THR A 215 -25.10 -12.82 -5.47
N ILE A 216 -25.18 -12.39 -4.21
CA ILE A 216 -25.62 -11.07 -3.81
C ILE A 216 -24.38 -10.28 -3.39
N GLU A 217 -24.17 -9.11 -3.99
CA GLU A 217 -23.08 -8.21 -3.66
C GLU A 217 -23.57 -7.01 -2.82
N GLY A 218 -22.74 -6.62 -1.85
CA GLY A 218 -22.81 -5.32 -1.21
C GLY A 218 -21.48 -4.59 -1.35
N ASN A 219 -21.51 -3.33 -1.81
CA ASN A 219 -20.33 -2.51 -2.06
C ASN A 219 -20.47 -1.08 -1.52
N GLY A 220 -19.44 -0.25 -1.73
CA GLY A 220 -19.42 1.15 -1.32
C GLY A 220 -19.22 1.39 0.17
N MET A 221 -18.73 0.40 0.91
CA MET A 221 -18.29 0.60 2.28
C MET A 221 -16.87 1.20 2.27
N VAL A 222 -16.69 2.34 2.93
CA VAL A 222 -15.39 3.02 3.06
C VAL A 222 -15.14 3.36 4.53
N PHE A 223 -13.92 3.09 5.00
CA PHE A 223 -13.47 3.28 6.37
C PHE A 223 -12.23 4.17 6.41
N GLU A 224 -12.15 5.06 7.41
CA GLU A 224 -11.03 6.00 7.56
C GLU A 224 -9.77 5.35 8.15
N ASN A 225 -9.92 4.23 8.84
CA ASN A 225 -8.81 3.53 9.49
C ASN A 225 -9.04 2.01 9.51
N LEU A 226 -7.97 1.25 9.72
CA LEU A 226 -8.00 -0.21 9.75
C LEU A 226 -8.75 -0.77 10.97
N GLY A 227 -8.85 -0.01 12.06
CA GLY A 227 -9.57 -0.38 13.27
C GLY A 227 -11.08 -0.45 13.02
N ASP A 228 -11.65 0.58 12.42
CA ASP A 228 -13.07 0.64 12.06
C ASP A 228 -13.43 -0.41 11.00
N PHE A 229 -12.54 -0.60 10.02
CA PHE A 229 -12.65 -1.68 9.05
C PHE A 229 -12.68 -3.05 9.74
N ARG A 230 -11.75 -3.29 10.69
CA ARG A 230 -11.67 -4.56 11.43
C ARG A 230 -12.91 -4.78 12.29
N GLU A 231 -13.36 -3.74 12.99
CA GLU A 231 -14.55 -3.79 13.84
C GLU A 231 -15.79 -4.13 13.00
N PHE A 232 -15.94 -3.51 11.84
CA PHE A 232 -17.03 -3.84 10.93
C PHE A 232 -16.92 -5.28 10.40
N LEU A 233 -15.73 -5.73 10.03
CA LEU A 233 -15.52 -7.08 9.52
C LEU A 233 -15.83 -8.15 10.58
N ASP A 234 -15.38 -7.94 11.82
CA ASP A 234 -15.70 -8.82 12.94
C ASP A 234 -17.21 -8.80 13.22
N PHE A 235 -17.85 -7.62 13.23
CA PHE A 235 -19.31 -7.50 13.33
C PHE A 235 -20.01 -8.30 12.22
N TYR A 236 -19.61 -8.09 10.96
CA TYR A 236 -20.24 -8.72 9.79
C TYR A 236 -20.15 -10.24 9.89
N VAL A 237 -18.95 -10.78 10.16
CA VAL A 237 -18.74 -12.23 10.23
C VAL A 237 -19.51 -12.86 11.39
N GLU A 238 -19.55 -12.19 12.55
CA GLU A 238 -20.35 -12.66 13.70
C GLU A 238 -21.86 -12.59 13.41
N ARG A 239 -22.31 -11.58 12.65
CA ARG A 239 -23.73 -11.33 12.35
C ARG A 239 -24.27 -12.24 11.26
N PHE A 240 -23.53 -12.41 10.17
CA PHE A 240 -24.00 -13.05 8.93
C PHE A 240 -23.31 -14.36 8.60
N GLY A 241 -22.12 -14.58 9.16
CA GLY A 241 -21.22 -15.65 8.76
C GLY A 241 -20.13 -15.18 7.80
N ALA A 242 -19.20 -16.08 7.50
CA ALA A 242 -18.13 -15.80 6.55
C ALA A 242 -18.66 -15.82 5.10
N SER A 243 -18.46 -14.71 4.39
CA SER A 243 -18.76 -14.56 2.98
C SER A 243 -17.49 -14.46 2.12
N SER A 244 -17.64 -14.24 0.82
CA SER A 244 -16.54 -13.70 0.02
C SER A 244 -16.40 -12.22 0.35
N PHE A 245 -15.16 -11.73 0.42
CA PHE A 245 -14.86 -10.32 0.65
C PHE A 245 -13.83 -9.83 -0.36
N GLN A 246 -13.88 -8.55 -0.67
CA GLN A 246 -12.89 -7.87 -1.48
C GLN A 246 -12.57 -6.52 -0.85
N ALA A 247 -11.28 -6.28 -0.58
CA ALA A 247 -10.86 -5.10 0.17
C ALA A 247 -9.98 -4.20 -0.68
N HIS A 248 -10.12 -2.90 -0.51
CA HIS A 248 -9.52 -1.90 -1.38
C HIS A 248 -8.72 -0.91 -0.54
N LEU A 249 -7.55 -0.49 -1.03
CA LEU A 249 -6.90 0.71 -0.52
C LEU A 249 -7.38 1.90 -1.34
N VAL A 250 -8.03 2.85 -0.70
CA VAL A 250 -8.62 4.02 -1.36
C VAL A 250 -7.73 5.24 -1.13
N THR A 251 -7.34 5.86 -2.24
CA THR A 251 -6.43 7.02 -2.32
C THR A 251 -7.03 8.10 -3.22
N LYS A 252 -6.39 9.28 -3.32
CA LYS A 252 -6.78 10.29 -4.31
C LYS A 252 -6.40 9.79 -5.71
N SER A 253 -7.26 10.02 -6.70
CA SER A 253 -7.05 9.54 -8.07
C SER A 253 -5.78 10.11 -8.74
N GLN A 254 -5.27 11.24 -8.27
CA GLN A 254 -4.03 11.88 -8.74
C GLN A 254 -2.77 11.43 -7.98
N ALA A 255 -2.86 10.44 -7.09
CA ALA A 255 -1.69 9.96 -6.37
C ALA A 255 -0.73 9.24 -7.33
N ASP A 256 0.58 9.53 -7.24
CA ASP A 256 1.62 8.86 -8.03
C ASP A 256 1.86 7.45 -7.47
N LEU A 257 1.17 6.46 -8.04
CA LEU A 257 1.23 5.06 -7.62
C LEU A 257 1.98 4.21 -8.65
N LYS A 258 3.32 4.30 -8.65
CA LYS A 258 4.17 3.42 -9.47
C LYS A 258 4.27 2.02 -8.87
N GLY A 259 4.39 1.00 -9.73
CA GLY A 259 4.66 -0.38 -9.37
C GLY A 259 3.45 -1.18 -8.90
N MET A 260 2.26 -0.71 -9.26
CA MET A 260 0.98 -1.29 -8.84
C MET A 260 0.72 -2.61 -9.55
N THR A 261 0.97 -2.69 -10.87
CA THR A 261 0.87 -3.95 -11.61
C THR A 261 1.88 -4.96 -11.09
N GLY A 262 3.10 -4.51 -10.80
CA GLY A 262 4.12 -5.35 -10.20
C GLY A 262 3.70 -5.93 -8.86
N TYR A 263 3.19 -5.09 -7.95
CA TYR A 263 2.68 -5.53 -6.64
C TYR A 263 1.53 -6.53 -6.78
N THR A 264 0.67 -6.29 -7.75
CA THR A 264 -0.46 -7.16 -8.06
C THR A 264 0.01 -8.55 -8.44
N ILE A 265 0.90 -8.65 -9.41
CA ILE A 265 1.46 -9.93 -9.87
C ILE A 265 2.14 -10.64 -8.69
N PHE A 266 2.94 -9.90 -7.92
CA PHE A 266 3.58 -10.39 -6.71
C PHE A 266 2.58 -11.02 -5.70
N GLU A 267 1.52 -10.29 -5.33
CA GLU A 267 0.54 -10.79 -4.35
C GLU A 267 -0.28 -11.96 -4.90
N TYR A 268 -0.59 -11.97 -6.21
CA TYR A 268 -1.31 -13.08 -6.84
C TYR A 268 -0.49 -14.36 -6.82
N GLU A 269 0.78 -14.31 -7.26
CA GLU A 269 1.68 -15.45 -7.23
C GLU A 269 1.87 -15.98 -5.81
N LYS A 270 2.20 -15.09 -4.85
CA LYS A 270 2.31 -15.40 -3.42
C LYS A 270 1.08 -16.13 -2.90
N ALA A 271 -0.11 -15.55 -3.12
CA ALA A 271 -1.34 -16.07 -2.56
C ALA A 271 -1.82 -17.34 -3.29
N GLN A 272 -1.50 -17.51 -4.57
CA GLN A 272 -1.73 -18.73 -5.33
C GLN A 272 -0.85 -19.87 -4.80
N LEU A 273 0.46 -19.67 -4.70
CA LEU A 273 1.42 -20.63 -4.16
C LEU A 273 1.03 -21.04 -2.74
N LYS A 274 0.78 -20.08 -1.84
CA LYS A 274 0.34 -20.34 -0.45
C LYS A 274 -0.94 -21.15 -0.37
N THR A 275 -1.88 -20.95 -1.30
CA THR A 275 -3.13 -21.71 -1.34
C THR A 275 -2.88 -23.14 -1.82
N LEU A 276 -2.05 -23.32 -2.85
CA LEU A 276 -1.66 -24.62 -3.39
C LEU A 276 -0.92 -25.46 -2.35
N GLU A 277 0.12 -24.90 -1.72
CA GLU A 277 0.91 -25.51 -0.66
C GLU A 277 0.02 -26.01 0.49
N LYS A 278 -0.84 -25.15 1.04
CA LYS A 278 -1.79 -25.51 2.10
C LYS A 278 -2.79 -26.58 1.65
N SER A 279 -3.22 -26.54 0.39
CA SER A 279 -4.18 -27.51 -0.13
C SER A 279 -3.56 -28.90 -0.30
N TYR A 280 -2.28 -28.97 -0.70
CA TYR A 280 -1.55 -30.22 -0.80
C TYR A 280 -1.25 -30.81 0.58
N ASP A 281 -0.83 -29.98 1.56
CA ASP A 281 -0.66 -30.42 2.95
C ASP A 281 -1.95 -31.04 3.53
N ARG A 282 -3.12 -30.48 3.19
CA ARG A 282 -4.42 -31.10 3.54
C ARG A 282 -4.66 -32.41 2.79
N PHE A 283 -4.36 -32.46 1.50
CA PHE A 283 -4.50 -33.69 0.69
C PHE A 283 -3.63 -34.84 1.23
N LEU A 284 -2.42 -34.54 1.72
CA LEU A 284 -1.56 -35.53 2.38
C LEU A 284 -2.18 -36.11 3.67
N LYS A 285 -3.08 -35.37 4.32
CA LYS A 285 -3.81 -35.80 5.53
C LYS A 285 -5.14 -36.47 5.20
N ASP A 286 -5.79 -36.06 4.11
CA ASP A 286 -7.05 -36.61 3.61
C ASP A 286 -7.04 -36.62 2.07
N ASN A 287 -6.83 -37.80 1.50
CA ASN A 287 -6.74 -38.00 0.05
C ASN A 287 -8.07 -37.81 -0.69
N LYS A 288 -9.19 -37.57 0.02
CA LYS A 288 -10.48 -37.22 -0.59
C LYS A 288 -10.62 -35.72 -0.85
N ALA A 289 -9.78 -34.89 -0.25
CA ALA A 289 -9.82 -33.45 -0.46
C ALA A 289 -9.09 -33.08 -1.77
N THR A 290 -9.81 -32.76 -2.83
CA THR A 290 -9.17 -32.34 -4.10
C THR A 290 -8.35 -31.04 -3.89
N PRO A 291 -7.01 -31.08 -4.01
CA PRO A 291 -6.20 -29.87 -3.84
C PRO A 291 -6.43 -28.87 -4.99
N ALA A 292 -5.98 -27.63 -4.81
CA ALA A 292 -6.00 -26.60 -5.86
C ALA A 292 -7.38 -26.25 -6.47
N SER A 293 -8.47 -26.30 -5.70
CA SER A 293 -9.82 -25.94 -6.20
C SER A 293 -9.96 -24.49 -6.65
N ASN A 294 -9.07 -23.62 -6.16
CA ASN A 294 -9.02 -22.23 -6.57
C ASN A 294 -8.51 -22.02 -8.00
N LEU A 295 -7.70 -22.93 -8.56
CA LEU A 295 -7.18 -22.77 -9.94
C LEU A 295 -8.29 -22.65 -10.98
N VAL A 296 -9.38 -23.38 -10.79
CA VAL A 296 -10.51 -23.43 -11.72
C VAL A 296 -11.61 -22.43 -11.35
N HIS A 297 -11.43 -21.66 -10.27
CA HIS A 297 -12.35 -20.60 -9.88
C HIS A 297 -12.15 -19.37 -10.77
N HIS A 298 -13.24 -18.73 -11.21
CA HIS A 298 -13.17 -17.59 -12.12
C HIS A 298 -12.49 -16.35 -11.50
N SER A 299 -12.71 -16.07 -10.22
CA SER A 299 -12.10 -14.93 -9.52
C SER A 299 -10.86 -15.25 -8.67
N LEU A 300 -10.53 -16.54 -8.47
CA LEU A 300 -9.40 -16.97 -7.62
C LEU A 300 -8.31 -17.73 -8.39
N GLY A 301 -8.45 -17.83 -9.71
CA GLY A 301 -7.45 -18.42 -10.60
C GLY A 301 -6.21 -17.53 -10.74
N PRO A 302 -5.17 -18.03 -11.40
CA PRO A 302 -3.93 -17.28 -11.63
C PRO A 302 -4.15 -16.09 -12.59
N ILE A 303 -3.18 -15.19 -12.62
CA ILE A 303 -3.03 -14.18 -13.69
C ILE A 303 -2.41 -14.89 -14.89
N ASP A 304 -2.95 -14.65 -16.08
CA ASP A 304 -2.34 -15.08 -17.34
C ASP A 304 -1.80 -13.87 -18.11
N GLU A 305 -1.11 -14.15 -19.21
CA GLU A 305 -0.48 -13.13 -20.05
C GLU A 305 -1.48 -12.08 -20.58
N THR A 306 -2.72 -12.50 -20.86
CA THR A 306 -3.79 -11.62 -21.33
C THR A 306 -4.20 -10.62 -20.25
N ILE A 307 -4.32 -11.09 -19.02
CA ILE A 307 -4.61 -10.23 -17.87
C ILE A 307 -3.45 -9.28 -17.60
N ARG A 308 -2.21 -9.79 -17.59
CA ARG A 308 -1.01 -8.97 -17.35
C ARG A 308 -0.94 -7.81 -18.33
N ALA A 309 -1.12 -8.07 -19.63
CA ALA A 309 -1.07 -7.05 -20.66
C ALA A 309 -2.10 -5.93 -20.41
N LYS A 310 -3.31 -6.28 -19.95
CA LYS A 310 -4.35 -5.29 -19.62
C LYS A 310 -4.02 -4.47 -18.37
N MET A 311 -3.44 -5.08 -17.34
CA MET A 311 -2.98 -4.35 -16.14
C MET A 311 -1.95 -3.29 -16.50
N LEU A 312 -0.98 -3.63 -17.37
CA LEU A 312 0.05 -2.69 -17.81
C LEU A 312 -0.52 -1.50 -18.57
N VAL A 313 -1.54 -1.72 -19.41
CA VAL A 313 -2.26 -0.63 -20.09
C VAL A 313 -2.90 0.29 -19.04
N TYR A 314 -3.63 -0.27 -18.08
CA TYR A 314 -4.28 0.55 -17.04
C TYR A 314 -3.29 1.36 -16.18
N GLU A 315 -2.16 0.77 -15.76
CA GLU A 315 -1.15 1.50 -15.00
C GLU A 315 -0.53 2.64 -15.83
N ASN A 316 -0.28 2.41 -17.12
CA ASN A 316 0.21 3.45 -18.03
C ASN A 316 -0.80 4.59 -18.22
N ASP A 317 -2.09 4.26 -18.38
CA ASP A 317 -3.10 5.27 -18.59
C ASP A 317 -3.32 6.13 -17.32
N ILE A 318 -3.28 5.51 -16.14
CA ILE A 318 -3.32 6.23 -14.85
C ILE A 318 -2.09 7.13 -14.69
N ALA A 319 -0.90 6.64 -15.05
CA ALA A 319 0.32 7.44 -15.04
C ALA A 319 0.24 8.61 -16.04
N ALA A 320 -0.54 8.47 -17.13
CA ALA A 320 -0.83 9.54 -18.07
C ALA A 320 -1.92 10.53 -17.58
N GLY A 321 -2.52 10.28 -16.41
CA GLY A 321 -3.56 11.12 -15.82
C GLY A 321 -4.96 10.85 -16.38
N GLU A 322 -5.15 9.74 -17.10
CA GLU A 322 -6.47 9.30 -17.52
C GLU A 322 -7.23 8.76 -16.30
N THR A 323 -8.48 9.17 -16.16
CA THR A 323 -9.31 8.88 -14.98
C THR A 323 -10.69 8.32 -15.33
N ASP A 324 -11.08 8.41 -16.60
CA ASP A 324 -12.34 7.91 -17.17
C ASP A 324 -12.07 6.73 -18.10
N PHE A 325 -11.78 5.58 -17.51
CA PHE A 325 -11.69 4.33 -18.26
C PHE A 325 -13.10 3.79 -18.50
N LEU A 326 -13.55 3.82 -19.77
CA LEU A 326 -14.72 3.05 -20.16
C LEU A 326 -14.34 1.57 -20.01
N ALA A 327 -14.84 0.93 -18.94
CA ALA A 327 -14.80 -0.52 -18.74
C ALA A 327 -15.72 -1.24 -19.76
N ASN A 328 -15.55 -0.97 -21.04
CA ASN A 328 -16.33 -1.58 -22.10
C ASN A 328 -15.77 -2.97 -22.38
N GLY A 329 -16.57 -3.99 -22.09
CA GLY A 329 -16.37 -5.34 -22.61
C GLY A 329 -15.53 -6.27 -21.74
N THR A 330 -15.47 -6.10 -20.42
CA THR A 330 -15.32 -7.19 -19.43
C THR A 330 -15.42 -6.58 -18.03
N LYS A 331 -16.60 -6.66 -17.41
CA LYS A 331 -16.91 -6.04 -16.11
C LYS A 331 -16.06 -6.54 -14.92
N SER A 332 -15.07 -7.42 -15.11
CA SER A 332 -14.50 -8.18 -13.99
C SER A 332 -13.25 -8.98 -14.37
N ILE A 333 -12.18 -8.32 -14.83
CA ILE A 333 -10.87 -8.96 -14.67
C ILE A 333 -10.47 -8.67 -13.22
N TYR A 334 -10.72 -9.64 -12.33
CA TYR A 334 -10.31 -9.63 -10.93
C TYR A 334 -8.78 -9.64 -10.86
N ALA A 335 -8.26 -8.44 -11.03
CA ALA A 335 -6.91 -7.97 -11.21
C ALA A 335 -7.08 -6.50 -10.79
N PRO A 336 -6.47 -6.00 -9.69
CA PRO A 336 -6.74 -4.70 -9.09
C PRO A 336 -7.28 -3.70 -10.09
N SER A 337 -8.60 -3.57 -10.06
CA SER A 337 -9.27 -2.60 -10.87
C SER A 337 -9.12 -1.29 -10.11
N PHE A 338 -8.58 -0.29 -10.80
CA PHE A 338 -8.67 1.07 -10.29
C PHE A 338 -10.10 1.53 -10.53
N ARG A 339 -10.92 1.46 -9.48
CA ARG A 339 -12.26 2.05 -9.56
C ARG A 339 -12.14 3.50 -9.16
N ASN A 340 -12.38 4.39 -10.12
CA ASN A 340 -12.38 5.83 -9.89
C ASN A 340 -13.81 6.33 -9.68
N ASN A 341 -13.97 7.33 -8.82
CA ASN A 341 -15.25 7.90 -8.43
C ASN A 341 -16.16 6.90 -7.72
N SER A 342 -16.97 6.12 -8.43
CA SER A 342 -17.87 5.15 -7.79
C SER A 342 -17.16 3.82 -7.55
N PRO A 343 -17.20 3.24 -6.33
CA PRO A 343 -18.10 3.56 -5.23
C PRO A 343 -17.51 4.45 -4.12
N TYR A 344 -16.30 5.00 -4.28
CA TYR A 344 -15.57 5.67 -3.19
C TYR A 344 -15.84 7.16 -3.01
N GLY A 345 -16.44 7.82 -3.99
CA GLY A 345 -16.62 9.27 -4.07
C GLY A 345 -15.73 9.94 -5.12
N GLU A 346 -16.16 11.12 -5.57
CA GLU A 346 -15.49 11.90 -6.62
C GLU A 346 -14.02 12.21 -6.28
N GLY A 347 -13.11 11.98 -7.23
CA GLY A 347 -11.67 12.24 -7.06
C GLY A 347 -10.91 11.20 -6.23
N LEU A 348 -11.55 10.08 -5.89
CA LEU A 348 -10.94 8.96 -5.19
C LEU A 348 -10.84 7.73 -6.09
N MET A 349 -9.78 6.97 -5.87
CA MET A 349 -9.46 5.76 -6.60
C MET A 349 -9.19 4.63 -5.60
N GLY A 350 -9.83 3.49 -5.78
CA GLY A 350 -9.55 2.30 -4.99
C GLY A 350 -8.64 1.35 -5.74
N PHE A 351 -7.53 0.97 -5.12
CA PHE A 351 -6.73 -0.16 -5.54
C PHE A 351 -7.27 -1.44 -4.91
N GLU A 352 -7.82 -2.30 -5.76
CA GLU A 352 -8.56 -3.49 -5.36
C GLU A 352 -7.64 -4.70 -5.09
N LEU A 353 -7.66 -5.25 -3.87
CA LEU A 353 -7.05 -6.56 -3.64
C LEU A 353 -7.93 -7.67 -4.22
N ARG A 354 -7.32 -8.83 -4.47
CA ARG A 354 -8.05 -10.02 -4.91
C ARG A 354 -9.21 -10.37 -3.97
N GLN A 355 -10.20 -11.09 -4.48
CA GLN A 355 -11.29 -11.60 -3.66
C GLN A 355 -10.80 -12.70 -2.68
N PHE A 356 -11.32 -12.69 -1.46
CA PHE A 356 -11.02 -13.66 -0.41
C PHE A 356 -12.29 -14.42 -0.02
N HIS A 357 -12.46 -15.62 -0.57
CA HIS A 357 -13.58 -16.49 -0.20
C HIS A 357 -13.44 -17.05 1.21
N LYS A 358 -14.28 -16.60 2.15
CA LYS A 358 -14.33 -17.06 3.56
C LYS A 358 -13.01 -16.94 4.33
N ARG A 359 -12.09 -16.10 3.86
CA ARG A 359 -10.73 -15.90 4.40
C ARG A 359 -10.50 -14.45 4.83
N TYR A 360 -11.45 -13.91 5.61
CA TYR A 360 -11.47 -12.50 5.99
C TYR A 360 -10.25 -12.05 6.84
N ASN A 361 -9.65 -12.94 7.64
CA ASN A 361 -8.42 -12.63 8.37
C ASN A 361 -7.19 -12.50 7.46
N ASP A 362 -7.08 -13.37 6.45
CA ASP A 362 -6.00 -13.27 5.44
C ASP A 362 -6.16 -11.96 4.65
N MET A 363 -7.40 -11.63 4.24
CA MET A 363 -7.72 -10.37 3.56
C MET A 363 -7.30 -9.15 4.37
N PHE A 364 -7.69 -9.09 5.65
CA PHE A 364 -7.33 -7.98 6.53
C PHE A 364 -5.81 -7.85 6.67
N SER A 365 -5.10 -8.98 6.75
CA SER A 365 -3.64 -9.00 6.85
C SER A 365 -2.98 -8.45 5.58
N SER A 366 -3.44 -8.88 4.40
CA SER A 366 -2.98 -8.35 3.11
C SER A 366 -3.28 -6.86 2.94
N LEU A 367 -4.47 -6.39 3.32
CA LEU A 367 -4.81 -4.96 3.27
C LEU A 367 -3.93 -4.14 4.22
N ARG A 368 -3.68 -4.66 5.43
CA ARG A 368 -2.79 -4.01 6.39
C ARG A 368 -1.36 -3.94 5.85
N GLU A 369 -0.83 -5.03 5.29
CA GLU A 369 0.50 -5.09 4.66
C GLU A 369 0.60 -4.06 3.53
N LEU A 370 -0.37 -4.01 2.62
CA LEU A 370 -0.42 -3.01 1.56
C LEU A 370 -0.46 -1.58 2.12
N ALA A 371 -1.29 -1.32 3.12
CA ALA A 371 -1.38 -0.01 3.75
C ALA A 371 -0.05 0.40 4.38
N GLU A 372 0.64 -0.53 5.03
CA GLU A 372 1.99 -0.32 5.58
C GLU A 372 3.01 -0.04 4.49
N GLU A 373 2.93 -0.72 3.34
CA GLU A 373 3.78 -0.43 2.18
C GLU A 373 3.58 0.99 1.66
N PHE A 374 2.33 1.42 1.46
CA PHE A 374 2.05 2.79 1.05
C PHE A 374 2.47 3.83 2.09
N GLU A 375 2.25 3.55 3.38
CA GLU A 375 2.62 4.42 4.48
C GLU A 375 4.15 4.53 4.65
N THR A 376 4.91 3.54 4.18
CA THR A 376 6.36 3.46 4.34
C THR A 376 7.12 3.93 3.10
N SER A 377 6.71 3.48 1.92
CA SER A 377 7.43 3.62 0.66
C SER A 377 6.86 4.73 -0.23
N GLY A 378 5.62 5.16 0.02
CA GLY A 378 4.94 6.19 -0.78
C GLY A 378 4.42 5.71 -2.14
N ASN A 379 5.00 4.66 -2.70
CA ASN A 379 4.50 3.96 -3.87
C ASN A 379 4.91 2.48 -3.78
N LEU A 380 4.66 1.72 -4.83
CA LEU A 380 5.01 0.31 -4.94
C LEU A 380 6.12 0.06 -5.97
N GLU A 381 6.95 1.08 -6.29
CA GLU A 381 7.94 1.04 -7.37
C GLU A 381 8.95 -0.10 -7.22
N ARG A 382 9.22 -0.55 -5.99
CA ARG A 382 10.08 -1.71 -5.72
C ARG A 382 9.58 -3.02 -6.35
N TYR A 383 8.30 -3.08 -6.68
CA TYR A 383 7.67 -4.22 -7.33
C TYR A 383 7.74 -4.12 -8.86
N ASN A 384 8.35 -3.09 -9.44
CA ASN A 384 8.46 -2.93 -10.89
C ASN A 384 9.08 -4.16 -11.58
N ASP A 385 10.06 -4.83 -10.96
CA ASP A 385 10.64 -6.04 -11.54
C ASP A 385 9.60 -7.15 -11.80
N TRP A 386 8.46 -7.13 -11.09
CA TRP A 386 7.36 -8.07 -11.31
C TRP A 386 6.50 -7.75 -12.53
N THR A 387 6.54 -6.53 -13.08
CA THR A 387 5.80 -6.20 -14.32
C THR A 387 6.32 -6.98 -15.52
N GLU A 388 7.62 -7.30 -15.50
CA GLU A 388 8.32 -8.05 -16.55
C GLU A 388 8.23 -9.58 -16.37
N VAL A 389 7.51 -10.05 -15.34
CA VAL A 389 7.35 -11.49 -15.11
C VAL A 389 6.40 -12.06 -16.16
N GLU A 390 6.91 -13.02 -16.91
CA GLU A 390 6.13 -13.83 -17.83
C GLU A 390 5.02 -14.57 -17.06
N GLN A 391 3.76 -14.33 -17.44
CA GLN A 391 2.61 -14.98 -16.81
C GLN A 391 2.16 -16.18 -17.63
N ALA A 392 1.26 -16.99 -17.07
CA ALA A 392 0.88 -18.26 -17.66
C ALA A 392 0.32 -18.06 -19.08
N SER A 393 0.84 -18.81 -20.05
CA SER A 393 0.34 -18.87 -21.42
C SER A 393 0.79 -20.16 -22.09
N LEU A 394 0.04 -20.64 -23.09
CA LEU A 394 0.47 -21.79 -23.91
C LEU A 394 1.82 -21.52 -24.60
N ALA A 395 2.05 -20.29 -25.07
CA ALA A 395 3.31 -19.91 -25.70
C ALA A 395 4.51 -20.01 -24.74
N GLY A 396 4.37 -19.49 -23.51
CA GLY A 396 5.40 -19.62 -22.47
C GLY A 396 5.60 -21.06 -22.01
N ALA A 397 4.51 -21.83 -21.91
CA ALA A 397 4.57 -23.27 -21.62
C ALA A 397 5.37 -24.04 -22.68
N ARG A 398 5.14 -23.78 -23.98
CA ARG A 398 5.94 -24.36 -25.08
C ARG A 398 7.42 -24.08 -24.90
N GLN A 399 7.82 -22.84 -24.62
CA GLN A 399 9.24 -22.49 -24.40
C GLN A 399 9.85 -23.24 -23.20
N THR A 400 9.10 -23.40 -22.11
CA THR A 400 9.56 -24.17 -20.94
C THR A 400 9.71 -25.66 -21.27
N LEU A 401 8.77 -26.24 -22.04
CA LEU A 401 8.85 -27.64 -22.48
C LEU A 401 10.01 -27.88 -23.45
N GLU A 402 10.28 -26.94 -24.36
CA GLU A 402 11.45 -26.97 -25.25
C GLU A 402 12.76 -26.94 -24.46
N ARG A 403 12.87 -26.09 -23.44
CA ARG A 403 14.04 -26.07 -22.53
C ARG A 403 14.20 -27.38 -21.76
N ALA A 404 13.08 -28.04 -21.43
CA ALA A 404 13.07 -29.37 -20.83
C ALA A 404 13.30 -30.52 -21.84
N GLN A 405 13.64 -30.19 -23.09
CA GLN A 405 13.95 -31.14 -24.17
C GLN A 405 12.78 -32.09 -24.51
N VAL A 406 11.54 -31.62 -24.36
CA VAL A 406 10.36 -32.33 -24.85
C VAL A 406 10.31 -32.20 -26.37
N SER A 407 10.01 -33.30 -27.09
CA SER A 407 9.90 -33.28 -28.56
C SER A 407 8.70 -32.47 -29.02
N SER A 408 8.82 -31.80 -30.18
CA SER A 408 7.75 -30.96 -30.75
C SER A 408 6.40 -31.66 -30.81
N ASP A 409 6.35 -32.93 -31.27
CA ASP A 409 5.10 -33.70 -31.38
C ASP A 409 4.38 -33.84 -30.01
N LEU A 410 5.14 -34.05 -28.93
CA LEU A 410 4.59 -34.16 -27.57
C LEU A 410 4.18 -32.80 -26.99
N ILE A 411 4.80 -31.71 -27.45
CA ILE A 411 4.39 -30.35 -27.09
C ILE A 411 3.05 -30.03 -27.75
N ASP A 412 2.87 -30.40 -29.02
CA ASP A 412 1.60 -30.20 -29.73
C ASP A 412 0.46 -31.00 -29.05
N ASP A 413 0.73 -32.26 -28.69
CA ASP A 413 -0.17 -33.09 -27.88
C ASP A 413 -0.50 -32.45 -26.53
N PHE A 414 0.49 -31.87 -25.85
CA PHE A 414 0.31 -31.15 -24.59
C PHE A 414 -0.62 -29.93 -24.73
N GLU A 415 -0.48 -29.16 -25.81
CA GLU A 415 -1.33 -27.99 -26.09
C GLU A 415 -2.79 -28.42 -26.31
N ILE A 416 -3.01 -29.47 -27.11
CA ILE A 416 -4.35 -30.04 -27.35
C ILE A 416 -4.96 -30.53 -26.03
N PHE A 417 -4.18 -31.25 -25.22
CA PHE A 417 -4.61 -31.75 -23.92
C PHE A 417 -5.03 -30.62 -22.97
N HIS A 418 -4.28 -29.51 -22.92
CA HIS A 418 -4.63 -28.36 -22.07
C HIS A 418 -5.85 -27.58 -22.58
N LEU A 419 -6.04 -27.48 -23.90
CA LEU A 419 -7.26 -26.93 -24.48
C LEU A 419 -8.49 -27.76 -24.08
N ALA A 420 -8.38 -29.09 -24.17
CA ALA A 420 -9.45 -30.00 -23.74
C ALA A 420 -9.74 -29.88 -22.23
N LEU A 421 -8.70 -29.73 -21.38
CA LEU A 421 -8.87 -29.46 -19.95
C LEU A 421 -9.59 -28.11 -19.71
N GLY A 422 -9.29 -27.09 -20.53
CA GLY A 422 -9.98 -25.80 -20.52
C GLY A 422 -11.48 -25.94 -20.79
N ASP A 423 -11.89 -26.83 -21.67
CA ASP A 423 -13.30 -27.15 -21.92
C ASP A 423 -13.97 -27.80 -20.70
N GLU A 424 -13.29 -28.72 -20.02
CA GLU A 424 -13.81 -29.34 -18.79
C GLU A 424 -13.94 -28.32 -17.64
N ILE A 425 -12.97 -27.41 -17.49
CA ILE A 425 -13.07 -26.27 -16.58
C ILE A 425 -14.28 -25.41 -16.93
N SER A 426 -14.49 -25.12 -18.21
CA SER A 426 -15.62 -24.32 -18.69
C SER A 426 -16.97 -24.95 -18.38
N LYS A 427 -17.07 -26.29 -18.41
CA LYS A 427 -18.28 -27.00 -17.95
C LYS A 427 -18.52 -26.78 -16.46
N GLN A 428 -17.48 -26.84 -15.62
CA GLN A 428 -17.60 -26.58 -14.18
C GLN A 428 -18.04 -25.14 -13.89
N ILE A 429 -17.46 -24.16 -14.60
CA ILE A 429 -17.83 -22.74 -14.47
C ILE A 429 -19.31 -22.52 -14.82
N LYS A 430 -19.78 -23.10 -15.93
CA LYS A 430 -21.19 -23.01 -16.36
C LYS A 430 -22.16 -23.57 -15.32
N ILE A 431 -21.82 -24.70 -14.69
CA ILE A 431 -22.65 -25.31 -13.64
C ILE A 431 -22.74 -24.41 -12.40
N GLN A 432 -21.64 -23.74 -12.05
CA GLN A 432 -21.57 -22.86 -10.88
C GLN A 432 -22.15 -21.47 -11.11
N GLY A 433 -22.60 -21.16 -12.34
CA GLY A 433 -23.16 -19.87 -12.74
C GLY A 433 -22.11 -18.80 -13.03
N GLY A 434 -20.81 -19.11 -13.04
CA GLY A 434 -19.71 -18.12 -13.03
C GLY A 434 -19.55 -17.28 -14.30
N ALA A 435 -19.03 -16.05 -14.11
CA ALA A 435 -18.70 -15.07 -15.14
C ALA A 435 -17.63 -15.55 -16.15
N ARG A 436 -17.64 -14.96 -17.36
CA ARG A 436 -16.72 -15.23 -18.49
C ARG A 436 -15.32 -14.61 -18.33
N THR A 437 -14.89 -14.34 -17.10
CA THR A 437 -13.73 -13.48 -16.81
C THR A 437 -12.70 -14.17 -15.93
N GLY A 438 -11.44 -13.72 -15.99
CA GLY A 438 -10.27 -14.37 -15.38
C GLY A 438 -9.33 -14.96 -16.42
N ALA A 439 -8.27 -15.67 -15.98
CA ALA A 439 -7.33 -16.33 -16.89
C ALA A 439 -8.08 -17.27 -17.83
N ALA A 440 -7.62 -17.36 -19.08
CA ALA A 440 -8.15 -18.31 -20.05
C ALA A 440 -8.17 -19.72 -19.43
N PRO A 441 -9.27 -20.48 -19.53
CA PRO A 441 -9.42 -21.77 -18.85
C PRO A 441 -8.22 -22.71 -19.00
N GLU A 442 -7.66 -22.79 -20.20
CA GLU A 442 -6.48 -23.57 -20.57
C GLU A 442 -5.19 -23.09 -19.87
N ASN A 443 -5.06 -21.79 -19.60
CA ASN A 443 -3.88 -21.21 -18.95
C ASN A 443 -3.86 -21.46 -17.43
N ARG A 444 -5.01 -21.78 -16.82
CA ARG A 444 -5.16 -21.89 -15.36
C ARG A 444 -4.33 -23.01 -14.74
N LEU A 445 -3.89 -23.97 -15.54
CA LEU A 445 -3.14 -25.15 -15.08
C LEU A 445 -1.64 -25.04 -15.34
N LEU A 446 -1.16 -23.93 -15.93
CA LEU A 446 0.21 -23.78 -16.42
C LEU A 446 1.19 -23.16 -15.41
N LEU A 447 0.76 -22.92 -14.16
CA LEU A 447 1.62 -22.31 -13.12
C LEU A 447 3.00 -23.00 -12.97
N PRO A 448 3.11 -24.35 -12.97
CA PRO A 448 4.42 -24.99 -12.88
C PRO A 448 5.34 -24.71 -14.07
N LEU A 449 4.80 -24.28 -15.22
CA LEU A 449 5.55 -24.03 -16.46
C LEU A 449 5.94 -22.57 -16.67
N LEU A 450 5.66 -21.70 -15.69
CA LEU A 450 6.26 -20.37 -15.68
C LEU A 450 7.78 -20.44 -15.72
N ASN A 451 8.39 -19.39 -16.25
CA ASN A 451 9.84 -19.22 -16.26
C ASN A 451 10.36 -18.82 -14.86
N TRP A 452 10.27 -19.76 -13.90
CA TRP A 452 10.68 -19.56 -12.52
C TRP A 452 12.17 -19.18 -12.39
N GLU A 453 13.02 -19.63 -13.30
CA GLU A 453 14.44 -19.28 -13.31
C GLU A 453 14.69 -17.77 -13.43
N ASN A 454 13.82 -17.06 -14.16
CA ASN A 454 13.92 -15.60 -14.35
C ASN A 454 12.94 -14.82 -13.47
N ASN A 455 12.16 -15.47 -12.61
CA ASN A 455 11.24 -14.76 -11.71
C ASN A 455 12.04 -13.98 -10.65
N PRO A 456 11.74 -12.69 -10.38
CA PRO A 456 12.46 -11.88 -9.40
C PRO A 456 12.60 -12.50 -8.02
N ILE A 457 11.64 -13.36 -7.61
CA ILE A 457 11.69 -14.02 -6.30
C ILE A 457 12.84 -15.02 -6.17
N THR A 458 13.39 -15.51 -7.29
CA THR A 458 14.45 -16.52 -7.27
C THR A 458 15.86 -15.95 -7.16
N LYS A 459 16.02 -14.62 -7.29
CA LYS A 459 17.31 -13.92 -7.25
C LYS A 459 18.12 -14.19 -5.98
N ASP A 460 17.44 -14.30 -4.84
CA ASP A 460 18.08 -14.48 -3.52
C ASP A 460 18.04 -15.93 -3.01
N LEU A 461 17.58 -16.88 -3.83
CA LEU A 461 17.51 -18.29 -3.44
C LEU A 461 18.88 -18.97 -3.51
N SER A 462 19.11 -19.91 -2.60
CA SER A 462 20.29 -20.77 -2.65
C SER A 462 20.28 -21.69 -3.87
N SER A 463 21.46 -22.19 -4.27
CA SER A 463 21.56 -23.17 -5.35
C SER A 463 20.75 -24.43 -5.10
N GLU A 464 20.57 -24.84 -3.83
CA GLU A 464 19.73 -25.97 -3.46
C GLU A 464 18.24 -25.68 -3.73
N GLU A 465 17.76 -24.50 -3.37
CA GLU A 465 16.38 -24.06 -3.61
C GLU A 465 16.09 -23.91 -5.11
N LEU A 466 17.02 -23.34 -5.87
CA LEU A 466 16.92 -23.27 -7.34
C LEU A 466 16.86 -24.67 -7.97
N GLN A 467 17.66 -25.62 -7.47
CA GLN A 467 17.61 -27.00 -7.95
C GLN A 467 16.28 -27.68 -7.61
N LYS A 468 15.68 -27.42 -6.44
CA LYS A 468 14.34 -27.92 -6.07
C LYS A 468 13.26 -27.46 -7.05
N ILE A 469 13.34 -26.21 -7.52
CA ILE A 469 12.41 -25.69 -8.54
C ILE A 469 12.54 -26.49 -9.83
N LYS A 470 13.76 -26.62 -10.36
CA LYS A 470 14.01 -27.36 -11.61
C LYS A 470 13.56 -28.82 -11.53
N THR A 471 13.92 -29.51 -10.44
CA THR A 471 13.51 -30.90 -10.22
C THR A 471 11.99 -31.04 -10.15
N SER A 472 11.32 -30.17 -9.38
CA SER A 472 9.86 -30.21 -9.24
C SER A 472 9.15 -29.88 -10.56
N GLN A 473 9.69 -28.96 -11.36
CA GLN A 473 9.17 -28.63 -12.69
C GLN A 473 9.29 -29.84 -13.64
N GLN A 474 10.44 -30.52 -13.64
CA GLN A 474 10.63 -31.72 -14.45
C GLN A 474 9.71 -32.87 -14.00
N GLU A 475 9.52 -33.06 -12.69
CA GLU A 475 8.56 -34.03 -12.15
C GLU A 475 7.14 -33.76 -12.66
N TYR A 476 6.69 -32.50 -12.60
CA TYR A 476 5.40 -32.09 -13.14
C TYR A 476 5.29 -32.41 -14.63
N ILE A 477 6.28 -32.01 -15.44
CA ILE A 477 6.30 -32.27 -16.89
C ILE A 477 6.17 -33.77 -17.15
N ASN A 478 6.94 -34.61 -16.45
CA ASN A 478 6.90 -36.05 -16.61
C ASN A 478 5.53 -36.64 -16.24
N GLU A 479 4.91 -36.16 -15.17
CA GLU A 479 3.57 -36.59 -14.75
C GLU A 479 2.51 -36.23 -15.81
N VAL A 480 2.53 -35.02 -16.37
CA VAL A 480 1.60 -34.63 -17.45
C VAL A 480 1.82 -35.46 -18.71
N MET A 481 3.07 -35.64 -19.13
CA MET A 481 3.40 -36.40 -20.33
C MET A 481 3.03 -37.88 -20.20
N SER A 482 3.07 -38.44 -18.98
CA SER A 482 2.56 -39.79 -18.73
C SER A 482 1.05 -39.87 -18.96
N LEU A 483 0.29 -38.87 -18.50
CA LEU A 483 -1.17 -38.84 -18.69
C LEU A 483 -1.55 -38.72 -20.17
N ILE A 484 -0.80 -37.91 -20.92
CA ILE A 484 -0.98 -37.74 -22.37
C ILE A 484 -0.75 -39.07 -23.12
N LYS A 485 0.28 -39.84 -22.76
CA LYS A 485 0.60 -41.11 -23.43
C LYS A 485 -0.43 -42.22 -23.22
N ASP A 486 -1.17 -42.15 -22.13
CA ASP A 486 -2.13 -43.20 -21.74
C ASP A 486 -3.54 -42.99 -22.34
N ARG A 487 -3.77 -41.89 -23.08
CA ARG A 487 -5.12 -41.47 -23.53
C ARG A 487 -5.11 -40.77 -24.90
N ASP A 488 -6.30 -40.62 -25.49
CA ASP A 488 -6.50 -39.66 -26.58
C ASP A 488 -6.41 -38.24 -26.01
N VAL A 489 -5.54 -37.40 -26.58
CA VAL A 489 -5.26 -36.04 -26.11
C VAL A 489 -6.49 -35.13 -26.12
N SER A 490 -7.51 -35.45 -26.91
CA SER A 490 -8.76 -34.67 -27.01
C SER A 490 -9.84 -35.13 -26.03
N GLU A 491 -9.73 -36.34 -25.46
CA GLU A 491 -10.74 -36.93 -24.58
C GLU A 491 -10.33 -36.87 -23.10
N VAL A 492 -10.38 -35.66 -22.54
CA VAL A 492 -10.08 -35.45 -21.11
C VAL A 492 -11.29 -35.69 -20.20
N THR A 493 -11.02 -36.19 -19.00
CA THR A 493 -12.03 -36.48 -17.98
C THR A 493 -11.86 -35.59 -16.74
N LYS A 494 -12.87 -35.57 -15.87
CA LYS A 494 -12.77 -34.94 -14.55
C LYS A 494 -11.62 -35.50 -13.71
N GLU A 495 -11.36 -36.80 -13.84
CA GLU A 495 -10.26 -37.46 -13.14
C GLU A 495 -8.90 -36.95 -13.60
N ASP A 496 -8.74 -36.66 -14.90
CA ASP A 496 -7.48 -36.10 -15.43
C ASP A 496 -7.26 -34.68 -14.90
N LEU A 497 -8.31 -33.85 -14.90
CA LEU A 497 -8.28 -32.53 -14.31
C LEU A 497 -7.90 -32.58 -12.82
N GLU A 498 -8.41 -33.57 -12.07
CA GLU A 498 -8.03 -33.79 -10.68
C GLU A 498 -6.56 -34.18 -10.52
N LYS A 499 -6.05 -35.10 -11.36
CA LYS A 499 -4.62 -35.50 -11.35
C LYS A 499 -3.70 -34.32 -11.63
N ILE A 500 -4.01 -33.50 -12.62
CA ILE A 500 -3.23 -32.29 -12.95
C ILE A 500 -3.27 -31.29 -11.78
N ARG A 501 -4.43 -31.08 -11.16
CA ARG A 501 -4.54 -30.21 -9.97
C ARG A 501 -3.71 -30.71 -8.79
N ILE A 502 -3.65 -32.02 -8.58
CA ILE A 502 -2.77 -32.65 -7.58
C ILE A 502 -1.30 -32.39 -7.93
N ALA A 503 -0.89 -32.60 -9.18
CA ALA A 503 0.48 -32.38 -9.64
C ALA A 503 0.93 -30.91 -9.46
N ILE A 504 0.07 -29.94 -9.78
CA ILE A 504 0.36 -28.51 -9.56
C ILE A 504 0.50 -28.18 -8.06
N ALA A 505 -0.38 -28.73 -7.23
CA ALA A 505 -0.33 -28.52 -5.79
C ALA A 505 0.93 -29.13 -5.16
N LYS A 506 1.32 -30.33 -5.63
CA LYS A 506 2.57 -31.00 -5.28
C LYS A 506 3.79 -30.17 -5.67
N PHE A 507 3.82 -29.64 -6.90
CA PHE A 507 4.86 -28.73 -7.37
C PHE A 507 5.04 -27.53 -6.40
N ALA A 508 3.95 -26.81 -6.12
CA ALA A 508 3.98 -25.66 -5.22
C ALA A 508 4.46 -26.02 -3.80
N TYR A 509 3.99 -27.15 -3.27
CA TYR A 509 4.41 -27.67 -1.97
C TYR A 509 5.92 -28.01 -1.93
N ASN A 510 6.44 -28.64 -2.98
CA ASN A 510 7.84 -29.06 -3.04
C ASN A 510 8.80 -27.87 -3.11
N ILE A 511 8.44 -26.81 -3.85
CA ILE A 511 9.28 -25.61 -3.97
C ILE A 511 9.11 -24.64 -2.78
N ASN A 512 7.94 -24.64 -2.14
CA ASN A 512 7.60 -23.84 -0.95
C ASN A 512 7.99 -22.35 -1.07
N LEU A 513 7.76 -21.77 -2.25
CA LEU A 513 8.18 -20.41 -2.55
C LEU A 513 7.39 -19.34 -1.79
N SER A 514 6.19 -19.63 -1.26
CA SER A 514 5.42 -18.62 -0.53
C SER A 514 6.18 -18.00 0.65
N LYS A 515 7.07 -18.78 1.28
CA LYS A 515 7.96 -18.30 2.34
C LYS A 515 8.93 -17.23 1.83
N SER A 516 9.49 -17.40 0.64
CA SER A 516 10.42 -16.44 0.04
C SER A 516 9.72 -15.11 -0.28
N TYR A 517 8.45 -15.14 -0.71
CA TYR A 517 7.62 -13.92 -0.85
C TYR A 517 7.38 -13.24 0.52
N ASP A 518 7.08 -14.01 1.57
CA ASP A 518 6.92 -13.46 2.93
C ASP A 518 8.23 -12.83 3.45
N ASP A 519 9.40 -13.40 3.10
CA ASP A 519 10.71 -12.88 3.50
C ASP A 519 11.14 -11.66 2.67
N PHE A 520 10.76 -11.57 1.38
CA PHE A 520 10.93 -10.38 0.55
C PHE A 520 10.29 -9.14 1.18
N ILE A 521 9.08 -9.27 1.75
CA ILE A 521 8.37 -8.18 2.42
C ILE A 521 9.10 -7.73 3.70
N LYS A 522 9.63 -8.67 4.49
CA LYS A 522 10.32 -8.36 5.76
C LYS A 522 11.68 -7.69 5.56
N ASN A 523 12.44 -8.13 4.56
CA ASN A 523 13.78 -7.61 4.31
C ASN A 523 13.76 -6.21 3.67
N SER A 524 12.72 -5.91 2.90
CA SER A 524 12.53 -4.61 2.24
C SER A 524 12.02 -3.51 3.18
N SER A 525 11.18 -3.86 4.16
CA SER A 525 10.65 -2.90 5.16
C SER A 525 11.75 -2.29 6.06
N GLN A 526 12.90 -2.97 6.25
CA GLN A 526 14.07 -2.39 6.92
C GLN A 526 14.81 -1.34 6.06
N ARG A 527 14.85 -1.49 4.73
CA ARG A 527 15.33 -0.45 3.81
C ARG A 527 14.32 0.69 3.67
N ALA A 528 13.02 0.40 3.64
CA ALA A 528 11.94 1.36 3.43
C ALA A 528 11.69 2.33 4.61
N ASN A 529 12.04 1.95 5.85
CA ASN A 529 12.04 2.91 6.98
C ASN A 529 12.99 4.12 6.76
N SER A 530 13.87 4.08 5.76
CA SER A 530 14.66 5.24 5.32
C SER A 530 13.91 6.18 4.35
N PHE A 531 12.86 5.70 3.66
CA PHE A 531 12.05 6.42 2.67
C PHE A 531 10.95 7.31 3.27
N ARG A 532 10.52 7.06 4.52
CA ARG A 532 9.42 7.76 5.23
C ARG A 532 9.65 9.25 5.54
N TYR A 533 10.63 9.86 4.89
CA TYR A 533 11.28 11.07 5.33
C TYR A 533 11.49 12.10 4.21
N THR A 534 11.03 11.80 2.99
CA THR A 534 11.21 12.61 1.77
C THR A 534 9.99 13.43 1.34
N LYS A 535 8.87 13.47 2.06
CA LYS A 535 7.83 14.51 1.85
C LYS A 535 7.69 15.34 3.12
N LEU A 536 7.94 16.64 2.99
CA LEU A 536 7.81 17.59 4.08
C LEU A 536 6.37 18.07 4.22
N PRO A 537 5.88 18.28 5.46
CA PRO A 537 4.67 19.05 5.67
C PRO A 537 4.85 20.48 5.13
N GLU A 538 3.73 21.13 4.78
CA GLU A 538 3.67 22.47 4.19
C GLU A 538 4.72 23.41 4.80
N LEU A 539 5.50 24.09 3.95
CA LEU A 539 6.63 24.97 4.35
C LEU A 539 6.25 25.99 5.43
N GLU A 540 5.00 26.43 5.45
CA GLU A 540 4.47 27.35 6.46
C GLU A 540 4.42 26.75 7.87
N SER A 541 4.39 25.42 8.02
CA SER A 541 4.46 24.74 9.31
C SER A 541 5.87 24.77 9.93
N ILE A 542 6.89 24.95 9.09
CA ILE A 542 8.31 24.89 9.45
C ILE A 542 8.93 26.30 9.48
N PHE A 543 8.47 27.20 8.62
CA PHE A 543 9.04 28.53 8.41
C PHE A 543 8.00 29.65 8.55
N THR A 544 8.43 30.76 9.13
CA THR A 544 7.75 32.05 9.10
C THR A 544 8.35 32.88 7.97
N LYS A 545 7.52 33.26 6.99
CA LYS A 545 7.88 34.24 5.98
C LYS A 545 8.00 35.63 6.63
N ILE A 546 9.10 36.34 6.38
CA ILE A 546 9.37 37.70 6.86
C ILE A 546 9.91 38.46 5.66
N ASP A 547 9.33 39.58 5.29
CA ASP A 547 9.91 40.41 4.23
C ASP A 547 11.15 41.12 4.77
N ASP A 548 12.29 41.00 4.09
CA ASP A 548 13.48 41.77 4.44
C ASP A 548 13.37 43.22 3.96
N LYS A 549 14.40 44.02 4.26
CA LYS A 549 14.43 45.45 3.94
C LYS A 549 14.39 45.76 2.44
N GLU A 550 14.62 44.77 1.58
CA GLU A 550 14.60 44.91 0.12
C GLU A 550 13.29 44.36 -0.49
N GLY A 551 12.31 43.95 0.35
CA GLY A 551 11.06 43.36 -0.11
C GLY A 551 11.22 41.91 -0.59
N ILE A 552 12.35 41.27 -0.28
CA ILE A 552 12.59 39.87 -0.60
C ILE A 552 12.04 39.04 0.56
N PRO A 553 11.17 38.05 0.30
CA PRO A 553 10.66 37.20 1.36
C PRO A 553 11.79 36.33 1.92
N VAL A 554 12.10 36.51 3.21
CA VAL A 554 13.05 35.75 4.00
C VAL A 554 12.32 34.81 4.95
N TYR A 555 12.61 33.53 4.84
CA TYR A 555 11.92 32.50 5.61
C TYR A 555 12.75 32.15 6.86
N LYS A 556 12.20 32.43 8.04
CA LYS A 556 12.83 32.18 9.33
C LYS A 556 12.17 31.00 10.03
N PHE A 557 12.96 30.09 10.58
CA PHE A 557 12.44 28.90 11.24
C PHE A 557 11.46 29.23 12.40
N LYS A 558 10.31 28.55 12.44
CA LYS A 558 9.38 28.58 13.58
C LYS A 558 9.99 27.74 14.72
N SER A 559 10.77 28.37 15.60
CA SER A 559 11.35 27.83 16.86
C SER A 559 11.53 26.29 16.95
N GLY A 560 12.77 25.82 16.82
CA GLY A 560 13.09 24.39 16.72
C GLY A 560 12.99 23.58 18.01
N ARG A 561 12.38 22.38 17.89
CA ARG A 561 12.73 21.09 18.55
C ARG A 561 11.73 19.95 18.25
N SER A 562 11.00 19.96 17.13
CA SER A 562 10.15 18.83 16.74
C SER A 562 10.96 17.74 16.00
N GLY A 563 10.52 16.48 16.07
CA GLY A 563 11.11 15.38 15.28
C GLY A 563 11.11 15.65 13.77
N THR A 564 10.11 16.41 13.30
CA THR A 564 9.96 16.89 11.93
C THR A 564 11.16 17.72 11.46
N TYR A 565 11.72 18.58 12.32
CA TYR A 565 12.89 19.41 11.98
C TYR A 565 14.18 18.61 11.84
N LYS A 566 14.42 17.67 12.77
CA LYS A 566 15.58 16.77 12.67
C LYS A 566 15.51 15.98 11.39
N ASN A 567 14.33 15.51 11.03
CA ASN A 567 14.13 14.82 9.78
C ASN A 567 14.40 15.69 8.55
N TYR A 568 13.87 16.92 8.51
CA TYR A 568 14.16 17.89 7.45
C TYR A 568 15.66 18.08 7.24
N ILE A 569 16.41 18.35 8.32
CA ILE A 569 17.86 18.55 8.23
C ILE A 569 18.55 17.29 7.74
N SER A 570 18.16 16.11 8.23
CA SER A 570 18.82 14.84 7.87
C SER A 570 18.72 14.47 6.38
N ASN A 571 17.82 15.07 5.60
CA ASN A 571 17.59 14.71 4.19
C ASN A 571 17.86 15.85 3.21
N THR A 572 18.45 16.95 3.66
CA THR A 572 18.66 18.14 2.84
C THR A 572 20.14 18.39 2.56
N VAL A 573 20.40 18.91 1.36
CA VAL A 573 21.64 19.61 1.02
C VAL A 573 21.31 21.10 0.96
N GLU A 574 21.89 21.89 1.85
CA GLU A 574 21.80 23.35 1.80
C GLU A 574 23.12 23.92 1.27
N ILE A 575 23.04 24.76 0.24
CA ILE A 575 24.13 25.58 -0.27
C ILE A 575 23.97 26.97 0.32
N LEU A 576 25.02 27.51 0.92
CA LEU A 576 25.04 28.85 1.49
C LEU A 576 26.10 29.70 0.80
N PHE A 577 25.72 30.91 0.41
CA PHE A 577 26.53 31.96 -0.18
C PHE A 577 26.75 33.06 0.85
N ARG A 578 28.00 33.45 1.04
CA ARG A 578 28.41 34.54 1.95
C ARG A 578 29.22 35.59 1.18
N ASP A 579 29.04 36.86 1.54
CA ASP A 579 29.80 38.01 1.00
C ASP A 579 29.79 38.08 -0.55
N ILE A 580 28.60 38.27 -1.16
CA ILE A 580 28.33 38.29 -2.63
C ILE A 580 28.97 39.51 -3.33
N GLY A 581 30.28 39.67 -3.18
CA GLY A 581 31.16 40.52 -3.98
C GLY A 581 31.96 39.67 -4.99
N LYS A 582 33.11 40.18 -5.45
CA LYS A 582 33.99 39.43 -6.38
C LYS A 582 34.63 38.17 -5.78
N THR A 583 34.60 38.01 -4.45
CA THR A 583 35.33 36.96 -3.70
C THR A 583 34.43 36.17 -2.74
N GLY A 584 33.16 35.95 -3.11
CA GLY A 584 32.17 35.32 -2.22
C GLY A 584 32.53 33.89 -1.80
N HIS A 585 32.10 33.50 -0.60
CA HIS A 585 32.33 32.17 -0.03
C HIS A 585 31.10 31.27 -0.21
N ILE A 586 31.33 29.97 -0.44
CA ILE A 586 30.27 28.95 -0.47
C ILE A 586 30.49 27.95 0.67
N GLU A 587 29.42 27.70 1.44
CA GLU A 587 29.36 26.70 2.51
C GLU A 587 28.27 25.68 2.19
N VAL A 588 28.40 24.47 2.72
CA VAL A 588 27.45 23.38 2.43
C VAL A 588 27.04 22.70 3.71
N ARG A 589 25.74 22.46 3.88
CA ARG A 589 25.22 21.51 4.85
C ARG A 589 24.72 20.28 4.11
N ILE A 590 25.22 19.10 4.47
CA ILE A 590 24.74 17.82 3.93
C ILE A 590 24.21 17.04 5.13
N GLY A 591 22.91 16.83 5.20
CA GLY A 591 22.29 16.26 6.38
C GLY A 591 22.50 17.15 7.61
N ASN A 592 22.97 16.54 8.70
CA ASN A 592 23.31 17.24 9.95
C ASN A 592 24.74 17.79 10.00
N LYS A 593 25.55 17.62 8.95
CA LYS A 593 26.96 18.04 8.94
C LYS A 593 27.14 19.32 8.14
N PHE A 594 27.82 20.27 8.76
CA PHE A 594 28.18 21.54 8.13
C PHE A 594 29.64 21.50 7.66
N TYR A 595 29.86 21.86 6.42
CA TYR A 595 31.17 21.92 5.78
C TYR A 595 31.45 23.37 5.37
N SER A 596 32.37 24.00 6.10
CA SER A 596 32.88 25.36 5.83
C SER A 596 34.37 25.27 5.50
N VAL A 597 34.76 25.78 4.33
CA VAL A 597 36.14 25.66 3.83
C VAL A 597 36.96 26.90 4.20
N ASN A 598 37.01 27.29 5.47
CA ASN A 598 37.53 28.62 5.83
C ASN A 598 39.04 28.74 6.08
N ASN A 599 39.83 27.66 6.14
CA ASN A 599 41.31 27.69 6.08
C ASN A 599 41.91 26.28 6.25
N ILE A 600 43.10 26.07 5.70
CA ILE A 600 43.89 24.81 5.72
C ILE A 600 44.10 24.21 7.13
N ALA A 601 43.94 24.99 8.20
CA ALA A 601 44.28 24.57 9.56
C ALA A 601 43.11 24.12 10.43
N SER A 602 41.85 24.25 9.98
CA SER A 602 40.70 23.79 10.77
C SER A 602 39.47 23.56 9.89
N THR A 603 39.36 22.37 9.31
CA THR A 603 38.05 21.85 8.89
C THR A 603 37.22 21.68 10.16
N THR A 604 36.46 22.71 10.53
CA THR A 604 35.60 22.60 11.71
C THR A 604 34.35 21.88 11.25
N VAL A 605 34.32 20.56 11.45
CA VAL A 605 33.07 19.80 11.42
C VAL A 605 32.27 20.24 12.64
N SER A 606 31.53 21.33 12.48
CA SER A 606 30.65 21.83 13.51
C SER A 606 29.33 21.08 13.43
N SER A 607 28.90 20.49 14.54
CA SER A 607 27.52 19.99 14.71
C SER A 607 26.53 21.12 15.00
N SER A 608 26.97 22.39 14.97
CA SER A 608 26.11 23.53 15.28
C SER A 608 25.15 23.83 14.12
N ILE A 609 23.87 23.86 14.46
CA ILE A 609 22.72 24.04 13.58
C ILE A 609 22.55 25.52 13.14
N ASN A 610 23.41 26.42 13.63
CA ASN A 610 23.22 27.86 13.48
C ASN A 610 23.82 28.39 12.18
N ARG A 611 22.95 28.93 11.31
CA ARG A 611 23.31 29.62 10.07
C ARG A 611 24.18 30.86 10.38
N PRO A 612 25.32 31.07 9.68
CA PRO A 612 26.10 32.28 9.83
C PRO A 612 25.32 33.52 9.37
N THR A 613 25.50 34.63 10.08
CA THR A 613 24.77 35.89 9.84
C THR A 613 25.12 36.47 8.45
N GLY A 614 24.11 36.74 7.61
CA GLY A 614 24.30 37.36 6.29
C GLY A 614 24.38 36.40 5.09
N SER A 615 24.34 35.08 5.30
CA SER A 615 24.40 34.10 4.21
C SER A 615 23.05 33.94 3.48
N LYS A 616 23.03 34.02 2.14
CA LYS A 616 21.89 33.59 1.30
C LYS A 616 22.07 32.12 0.95
N GLY A 617 21.03 31.30 0.90
CA GLY A 617 21.21 29.88 0.62
C GLY A 617 20.09 29.28 -0.20
N ARG A 618 20.36 28.11 -0.78
CA ARG A 618 19.38 27.26 -1.47
C ARG A 618 19.34 25.89 -0.83
N VAL A 619 18.15 25.31 -0.72
CA VAL A 619 17.95 23.98 -0.12
C VAL A 619 17.40 23.02 -1.14
N TYR A 620 18.09 21.89 -1.24
CA TYR A 620 17.75 20.78 -2.10
C TYR A 620 17.45 19.54 -1.26
N LEU A 621 16.46 18.78 -1.69
CA LEU A 621 16.08 17.52 -1.05
C LEU A 621 16.70 16.34 -1.78
N PHE A 622 17.23 15.39 -1.00
CA PHE A 622 17.83 14.15 -1.50
C PHE A 622 17.46 12.94 -0.64
N ASP A 623 17.53 11.75 -1.26
CA ASP A 623 17.46 10.47 -0.56
C ASP A 623 18.56 10.34 0.52
N ARG A 624 18.26 9.63 1.62
CA ARG A 624 19.20 9.47 2.75
C ARG A 624 20.48 8.73 2.39
N ASN A 625 20.40 7.71 1.54
CA ASN A 625 21.60 6.98 1.11
C ASN A 625 22.46 7.88 0.23
N LYS A 626 21.84 8.78 -0.55
CA LYS A 626 22.56 9.83 -1.27
C LYS A 626 23.19 10.83 -0.32
N ILE A 627 22.48 11.30 0.71
CA ILE A 627 23.06 12.15 1.76
C ILE A 627 24.29 11.49 2.41
N ALA A 628 24.20 10.21 2.77
CA ALA A 628 25.31 9.46 3.35
C ALA A 628 26.48 9.30 2.37
N LEU A 629 26.20 8.97 1.11
CA LEU A 629 27.20 8.90 0.04
C LEU A 629 27.87 10.27 -0.18
N PHE A 630 27.11 11.35 -0.18
CA PHE A 630 27.60 12.71 -0.33
C PHE A 630 28.49 13.12 0.86
N GLN A 631 28.09 12.77 2.08
CA GLN A 631 28.91 12.96 3.28
C GLN A 631 30.20 12.15 3.22
N GLU A 632 30.14 10.87 2.84
CA GLU A 632 31.33 10.02 2.72
C GLU A 632 32.31 10.59 1.69
N ARG A 633 31.80 10.96 0.51
CA ARG A 633 32.60 11.51 -0.59
C ARG A 633 33.24 12.84 -0.22
N ILE A 634 32.46 13.77 0.33
CA ILE A 634 32.98 15.08 0.72
C ILE A 634 34.03 14.93 1.82
N GLU A 635 33.83 14.02 2.78
CA GLU A 635 34.80 13.74 3.85
C GLU A 635 36.06 13.04 3.33
N LYS A 636 35.94 12.08 2.42
CA LYS A 636 37.08 11.44 1.76
C LYS A 636 37.92 12.48 1.01
N TYR A 637 37.25 13.38 0.30
CA TYR A 637 37.90 14.47 -0.42
C TYR A 637 38.61 15.43 0.54
N PHE A 638 37.96 15.88 1.62
CA PHE A 638 38.59 16.74 2.64
C PHE A 638 39.81 16.08 3.28
N LYS A 639 39.73 14.78 3.61
CA LYS A 639 40.87 14.02 4.12
C LYS A 639 42.03 13.95 3.13
N SER A 640 41.73 13.84 1.83
CA SER A 640 42.75 13.85 0.79
C SER A 640 43.44 15.21 0.66
N ILE A 641 42.68 16.30 0.70
CA ILE A 641 43.25 17.66 0.68
C ILE A 641 44.25 17.84 1.83
N GLU A 642 43.84 17.46 3.04
CA GLU A 642 44.68 17.56 4.24
C GLU A 642 45.94 16.69 4.11
N ARG A 643 45.80 15.44 3.65
CA ARG A 643 46.91 14.49 3.49
C ARG A 643 47.93 14.92 2.43
N ASN A 644 47.44 15.55 1.36
CA ASN A 644 48.20 15.88 0.15
C ASN A 644 48.58 17.38 0.06
N ASN A 645 48.18 18.20 1.03
CA ASN A 645 48.44 19.64 1.13
C ASN A 645 48.00 20.46 -0.09
N PHE A 646 46.89 20.08 -0.74
CA PHE A 646 46.35 20.92 -1.81
C PHE A 646 45.78 22.23 -1.24
N PRO A 647 46.03 23.40 -1.88
CA PRO A 647 45.49 24.67 -1.42
C PRO A 647 43.96 24.70 -1.59
N PRO A 648 43.22 25.49 -0.78
CA PRO A 648 41.81 25.77 -1.07
C PRO A 648 41.73 26.43 -2.44
N PHE A 649 40.86 25.89 -3.27
CA PHE A 649 40.75 26.23 -4.67
C PHE A 649 39.56 27.16 -4.89
N ASP A 650 39.76 28.21 -5.66
CA ASP A 650 38.71 29.12 -6.15
C ASP A 650 38.89 29.25 -7.65
N MET A 651 37.82 29.00 -8.41
CA MET A 651 37.88 29.10 -9.87
C MET A 651 38.03 30.55 -10.37
N TYR A 652 37.83 31.52 -9.48
CA TYR A 652 38.04 32.95 -9.70
C TYR A 652 39.31 33.45 -9.01
N GLY A 653 40.09 32.52 -8.43
CA GLY A 653 41.26 32.85 -7.64
C GLY A 653 42.49 33.24 -8.43
N ALA A 654 43.49 33.73 -7.71
CA ALA A 654 44.78 34.12 -8.24
C ALA A 654 45.56 32.90 -8.75
N LEU A 655 46.32 33.08 -9.82
CA LEU A 655 47.24 32.06 -10.32
C LEU A 655 48.53 32.12 -9.52
N GLU A 656 48.82 31.06 -8.77
CA GLU A 656 50.08 30.91 -8.05
C GLU A 656 51.03 30.06 -8.88
N LYS A 657 52.24 30.57 -9.10
CA LYS A 657 53.29 29.82 -9.79
C LYS A 657 53.67 28.59 -8.95
N VAL A 658 53.88 27.44 -9.60
CA VAL A 658 54.41 26.25 -8.93
C VAL A 658 55.72 25.78 -9.52
N GLU A 659 56.58 25.21 -8.68
CA GLU A 659 57.83 24.58 -9.07
C GLU A 659 57.85 23.11 -8.67
N VAL A 660 58.43 22.27 -9.53
CA VAL A 660 58.62 20.85 -9.29
C VAL A 660 59.62 20.67 -8.15
N VAL A 661 59.25 19.87 -7.15
CA VAL A 661 60.12 19.47 -6.05
C VAL A 661 60.06 17.95 -5.88
N SER A 662 61.00 17.37 -5.13
CA SER A 662 60.98 15.92 -4.90
C SER A 662 59.65 15.45 -4.27
N GLY A 663 58.93 14.60 -5.01
CA GLY A 663 57.64 14.03 -4.63
C GLY A 663 56.48 15.03 -4.61
N GLY A 664 56.50 16.06 -5.48
CA GLY A 664 55.35 16.93 -5.70
C GLY A 664 55.69 18.33 -6.25
N PHE A 665 54.90 19.31 -5.85
CA PHE A 665 55.00 20.70 -6.29
C PHE A 665 55.01 21.65 -5.09
N LYS A 666 55.61 22.83 -5.26
CA LYS A 666 55.58 23.90 -4.26
C LYS A 666 55.18 25.22 -4.90
N MET A 667 54.30 25.96 -4.26
CA MET A 667 53.94 27.31 -4.70
C MET A 667 55.11 28.29 -4.43
N VAL A 668 55.38 29.12 -5.42
CA VAL A 668 56.43 30.15 -5.41
C VAL A 668 55.81 31.47 -4.96
N ASP A 669 56.47 32.18 -4.05
CA ASP A 669 56.03 33.47 -3.50
C ASP A 669 54.65 33.49 -2.79
N SER A 670 54.05 32.32 -2.55
CA SER A 670 52.79 32.20 -1.80
C SER A 670 52.99 32.15 -0.27
N LYS A 671 51.96 32.58 0.48
CA LYS A 671 51.87 32.40 1.94
C LYS A 671 51.80 30.91 2.32
N ASN A 672 51.28 30.08 1.41
CA ASN A 672 51.26 28.63 1.57
C ASN A 672 52.50 28.02 0.90
N ARG A 673 53.48 27.61 1.71
CA ARG A 673 54.74 27.01 1.23
C ARG A 673 54.78 25.50 1.38
N PHE A 674 53.66 24.86 1.73
CA PHE A 674 53.62 23.41 1.91
C PHE A 674 53.77 22.70 0.56
N LYS A 675 54.38 21.51 0.59
CA LYS A 675 54.53 20.67 -0.60
C LYS A 675 53.20 20.02 -0.94
N ILE A 676 52.69 20.33 -2.13
CA ILE A 676 51.54 19.68 -2.75
C ILE A 676 52.01 18.32 -3.27
N LYS A 677 51.46 17.23 -2.74
CA LYS A 677 51.76 15.88 -3.21
C LYS A 677 50.86 15.59 -4.42
N ALA A 678 51.43 15.69 -5.61
CA ALA A 678 50.74 15.47 -6.87
C ALA A 678 51.72 15.07 -7.97
N GLU A 679 51.20 14.56 -9.07
CA GLU A 679 51.90 14.44 -10.35
C GLU A 679 51.11 15.17 -11.45
N ILE A 680 51.77 15.50 -12.57
CA ILE A 680 51.06 16.05 -13.73
C ILE A 680 50.75 14.91 -14.70
N ARG A 681 49.45 14.71 -14.99
CA ARG A 681 48.96 13.78 -16.02
C ARG A 681 48.29 14.55 -17.15
N GLU A 682 48.34 14.00 -18.35
CA GLU A 682 47.58 14.49 -19.50
C GLU A 682 46.32 13.62 -19.67
N ILE A 683 45.15 14.25 -19.67
CA ILE A 683 43.84 13.61 -19.79
C ILE A 683 43.07 14.38 -20.87
N ASP A 684 42.66 13.69 -21.94
CA ASP A 684 41.93 14.28 -23.07
C ASP A 684 42.60 15.54 -23.68
N GLY A 685 43.94 15.55 -23.72
CA GLY A 685 44.73 16.65 -24.27
C GLY A 685 44.91 17.85 -23.33
N GLU A 686 44.46 17.77 -22.09
CA GLU A 686 44.68 18.79 -21.05
C GLU A 686 45.56 18.27 -19.91
N ARG A 687 46.37 19.14 -19.30
CA ARG A 687 47.29 18.79 -18.21
C ARG A 687 46.62 19.02 -16.84
N PHE A 688 46.78 18.08 -15.92
CA PHE A 688 46.19 18.13 -14.57
C PHE A 688 47.18 17.73 -13.48
N PHE A 689 47.15 18.43 -12.34
CA PHE A 689 47.69 17.96 -11.07
C PHE A 689 46.78 16.88 -10.50
N VAL A 690 47.31 15.69 -10.29
CA VAL A 690 46.58 14.52 -9.78
C VAL A 690 47.20 14.08 -8.45
N SER A 691 46.37 13.92 -7.40
CA SER A 691 46.83 13.41 -6.11
C SER A 691 47.23 11.92 -6.19
N PRO A 692 48.09 11.41 -5.29
CA PRO A 692 48.49 9.99 -5.28
C PRO A 692 47.35 8.99 -5.11
N ASP A 693 46.24 9.40 -4.49
CA ASP A 693 45.02 8.60 -4.32
C ASP A 693 43.94 8.93 -5.37
N GLU A 694 44.31 9.73 -6.38
CA GLU A 694 43.49 10.15 -7.53
C GLU A 694 42.18 10.87 -7.18
N SER A 695 41.98 11.22 -5.91
CA SER A 695 40.77 11.88 -5.42
C SER A 695 40.74 13.38 -5.69
N ILE A 696 41.86 13.98 -6.11
CA ILE A 696 41.96 15.40 -6.47
C ILE A 696 42.59 15.49 -7.86
N VAL A 697 41.87 16.10 -8.81
CA VAL A 697 42.32 16.36 -10.19
C VAL A 697 42.08 17.82 -10.52
N THR A 698 43.15 18.61 -10.64
CA THR A 698 43.07 20.06 -10.88
C THR A 698 43.87 20.46 -12.10
N LYS A 699 43.28 21.26 -13.00
CA LYS A 699 43.94 21.69 -14.24
C LYS A 699 45.24 22.47 -13.98
N VAL A 700 46.29 22.15 -14.73
CA VAL A 700 47.54 22.89 -14.82
C VAL A 700 47.34 24.06 -15.78
N ILE A 701 47.72 25.26 -15.37
CA ILE A 701 47.65 26.45 -16.22
C ILE A 701 49.08 26.82 -16.60
N THR A 702 49.43 26.64 -17.88
CA THR A 702 50.76 27.02 -18.37
C THR A 702 50.74 28.42 -18.97
N LYS A 703 51.56 29.33 -18.45
CA LYS A 703 51.79 30.67 -19.01
C LYS A 703 53.29 30.91 -19.13
N ASP A 704 53.73 31.39 -20.29
CA ASP A 704 55.15 31.69 -20.56
C ASP A 704 56.10 30.52 -20.22
N GLY A 705 55.66 29.27 -20.46
CA GLY A 705 56.41 28.05 -20.17
C GLY A 705 56.50 27.68 -18.67
N GLN A 706 55.81 28.40 -17.79
CA GLN A 706 55.74 28.15 -16.36
C GLN A 706 54.37 27.54 -16.00
N ASP A 707 54.36 26.59 -15.07
CA ASP A 707 53.12 25.97 -14.59
C ASP A 707 52.57 26.72 -13.37
N TYR A 708 51.26 26.95 -13.40
CA TYR A 708 50.52 27.64 -12.35
C TYR A 708 49.38 26.75 -11.84
N ILE A 709 49.07 26.93 -10.57
CA ILE A 709 47.87 26.38 -9.93
C ILE A 709 46.98 27.54 -9.49
N GLN A 710 45.68 27.43 -9.73
CA GLN A 710 44.74 28.48 -9.32
C GLN A 710 44.41 28.34 -7.83
N THR A 711 44.58 29.40 -7.05
CA THR A 711 44.31 29.41 -5.60
C THR A 711 43.51 30.65 -5.20
N THR A 712 42.53 30.47 -4.32
CA THR A 712 41.99 31.38 -3.27
C THR A 712 40.65 30.79 -2.78
N ASN A 713 39.80 31.58 -2.11
CA ASN A 713 38.70 31.15 -1.23
C ASN A 713 37.75 30.06 -1.79
N CYS A 714 37.96 28.82 -1.32
CA CYS A 714 36.92 27.88 -0.86
C CYS A 714 35.97 27.21 -1.88
N THR A 715 36.02 27.51 -3.18
CA THR A 715 34.89 27.27 -4.10
C THR A 715 34.99 26.08 -5.07
N ARG A 716 36.18 25.59 -5.44
CA ARG A 716 36.33 24.53 -6.47
C ARG A 716 36.08 23.11 -5.96
N VAL A 717 36.49 22.85 -4.72
CA VAL A 717 36.17 21.62 -3.96
C VAL A 717 34.66 21.35 -3.97
N VAL A 718 33.95 22.43 -3.68
CA VAL A 718 32.51 22.50 -3.58
C VAL A 718 31.90 22.36 -4.98
N SER A 719 32.48 22.97 -6.04
CA SER A 719 31.99 22.83 -7.41
C SER A 719 32.16 21.45 -8.03
N ASP A 720 33.26 20.74 -7.80
CA ASP A 720 33.47 19.41 -8.38
C ASP A 720 32.53 18.38 -7.73
N VAL A 721 32.38 18.48 -6.41
CA VAL A 721 31.40 17.72 -5.64
C VAL A 721 29.97 18.09 -6.05
N PHE A 722 29.66 19.36 -6.30
CA PHE A 722 28.34 19.77 -6.77
C PHE A 722 28.04 19.43 -8.23
N ARG A 723 29.03 19.42 -9.12
CA ARG A 723 28.86 18.93 -10.49
C ARG A 723 28.45 17.46 -10.46
N GLU A 724 29.05 16.67 -9.57
CA GLU A 724 28.70 15.27 -9.40
C GLU A 724 27.35 15.06 -8.66
N ILE A 725 27.06 15.90 -7.65
CA ILE A 725 25.89 15.75 -6.77
C ILE A 725 24.62 16.39 -7.33
N LEU A 726 24.73 17.55 -7.98
CA LEU A 726 23.62 18.40 -8.43
C LEU A 726 23.55 18.56 -9.97
N ASP A 727 24.45 17.90 -10.72
CA ASP A 727 24.62 18.08 -12.18
C ASP A 727 24.79 19.57 -12.54
N PHE A 728 25.50 20.28 -11.66
CA PHE A 728 25.62 21.73 -11.70
C PHE A 728 27.07 22.17 -11.87
N ASP A 729 27.42 22.73 -13.04
CA ASP A 729 28.77 23.22 -13.31
C ASP A 729 28.91 24.72 -12.99
N PHE A 730 29.53 25.02 -11.85
CA PHE A 730 29.87 26.38 -11.45
C PHE A 730 30.84 27.08 -12.42
N GLY A 731 31.65 26.32 -13.18
CA GLY A 731 32.65 26.84 -14.12
C GLY A 731 32.07 27.67 -15.27
N THR A 732 30.77 27.54 -15.50
CA THR A 732 30.02 28.31 -16.51
C THR A 732 29.67 29.73 -16.05
N TYR A 733 29.82 30.04 -14.77
CA TYR A 733 29.52 31.34 -14.17
C TYR A 733 30.81 32.08 -13.87
N ASN A 734 30.85 33.42 -14.03
CA ASN A 734 32.07 34.22 -13.90
C ASN A 734 32.21 34.90 -12.53
N SER A 735 31.26 34.68 -11.63
CA SER A 735 31.21 35.21 -10.27
C SER A 735 30.06 34.58 -9.48
N ALA A 736 30.15 34.56 -8.15
CA ALA A 736 29.05 34.17 -7.26
C ALA A 736 27.76 34.99 -7.51
N LYS A 737 27.90 36.26 -7.93
CA LYS A 737 26.77 37.13 -8.30
C LYS A 737 26.07 36.67 -9.58
N SER A 738 26.83 36.23 -10.59
CA SER A 738 26.26 35.69 -11.84
C SER A 738 25.53 34.38 -11.62
N LEU A 739 26.04 33.56 -10.70
CA LEU A 739 25.41 32.33 -10.24
C LEU A 739 24.09 32.58 -9.49
N ASP A 740 24.10 33.47 -8.49
CA ASP A 740 22.86 33.82 -7.75
C ASP A 740 21.81 34.38 -8.70
N LYS A 741 22.22 35.18 -9.70
CA LYS A 741 21.33 35.67 -10.76
C LYS A 741 20.81 34.54 -11.64
N ALA A 742 21.62 33.53 -11.94
CA ALA A 742 21.18 32.36 -12.72
C ALA A 742 20.16 31.51 -11.96
N PHE A 743 20.33 31.37 -10.64
CA PHE A 743 19.32 30.75 -9.78
C PHE A 743 18.04 31.58 -9.70
N GLN A 744 18.14 32.91 -9.52
CA GLN A 744 16.99 33.82 -9.50
C GLN A 744 16.19 33.78 -10.81
N ASN A 745 16.88 33.57 -11.93
CA ASN A 745 16.28 33.49 -13.26
C ASN A 745 15.83 32.07 -13.65
N GLY A 746 15.98 31.06 -12.77
CA GLY A 746 15.62 29.67 -13.06
C GLY A 746 16.45 29.01 -14.18
N SER A 747 17.58 29.62 -14.57
CA SER A 747 18.44 29.14 -15.67
C SER A 747 19.41 28.02 -15.26
N VAL A 748 19.39 27.64 -13.98
CA VAL A 748 20.15 26.50 -13.47
C VAL A 748 19.32 25.23 -13.65
N LYS A 749 19.83 24.32 -14.49
CA LYS A 749 19.22 23.00 -14.68
C LYS A 749 19.49 22.15 -13.44
N LEU A 750 18.43 21.65 -12.81
CA LEU A 750 18.51 20.73 -11.67
C LEU A 750 18.53 19.29 -12.16
N ARG A 751 19.13 18.40 -11.37
CA ARG A 751 18.96 16.96 -11.61
C ARG A 751 17.49 16.56 -11.48
N PRO A 752 17.02 15.56 -12.24
CA PRO A 752 15.64 15.05 -12.14
C PRO A 752 15.29 14.51 -10.75
N ASP A 753 16.30 14.09 -9.97
CA ASP A 753 16.17 13.50 -8.63
C ASP A 753 16.44 14.50 -7.49
N ALA A 754 16.57 15.79 -7.81
CA ALA A 754 16.79 16.87 -6.87
C ALA A 754 15.58 17.83 -6.89
N GLU A 755 14.87 17.94 -5.78
CA GLU A 755 13.78 18.91 -5.65
C GLU A 755 14.31 20.21 -5.03
N PHE A 756 14.05 21.33 -5.71
CA PHE A 756 14.33 22.66 -5.19
C PHE A 756 13.21 23.10 -4.24
N ILE A 757 13.58 23.41 -3.00
CA ILE A 757 12.60 23.74 -1.96
C ILE A 757 12.73 25.21 -1.51
N TYR A 758 13.91 25.82 -1.68
CA TYR A 758 14.18 27.20 -1.25
C TYR A 758 15.42 27.80 -1.93
#